data_AF-A0A954KHL5-F1
#
_entry.id   AF-A0A954KHL5-F1
#
_cell.length_a   1.000
_cell.length_b   1.000
_cell.length_c   1.000
_cell.angle_alpha   90.00
_cell.angle_beta   90.00
_cell.angle_gamma   90.00
#
_symmetry.space_group_name_H-M   'P 1'
#
loop_
_entity.id
_entity.type
_entity.pdbx_description
1 polymer ?
#
loop_
_entity_poly.entity_id
_entity_poly.type
_entity_poly.pdbx_seq_one_letter_code
_entity_poly.pdbx_strand_id
1 'polypeptide(L)'
;TADIYPYVNNGLGIAALIHPRHFTEGYDKLRARLDDPELRAEIRREMETTDGWENWYRHASYDWNRIVIGSTNVPRYKPQDGLSVAAIAKAHNEDPWDTFFNLVQAGAFALPETMTDANKILAMQQEFVSFCTDVGPAGGGRIASHPRAFGSFPRMLSRYVRDLGAISLEQAVSQASAVAANDILAYDRGRIAVGMAADVIVFDYEQLTDHANFVDPHALSEGMQHVIVNGSLVLQDGKQTDARPGRVLRGPGYKEESAAWNVASEAHGPSVSQIDELLREFMKEHHVPGVSVAFTKGGQLVYARGYGCADIAAKEPVTTESLFRIASVSKPITAIAILQLVEQGKLHLDDKVFEVLDFEQDIAAADEKFDARLREITIKHLLEHRGGWDRDKSFDAMFQPIRFARELGVQPPADQNTVIRAMFSQKLDFDPGERYAYSNFGYCLLGRVIEKLTGQSYEAYVKEHVLAPVGVDTMRIGATRLAGRSPHEVRYYHPGKDSSVFAEDLEQSVPSPYGGWNLEAMDSHGGWIASASDLARLASAFDDVQNSPLLSKDSIGLMYSRPPGLAGHDDEGKEKEVYYSLGWQNRVVGEGQVNHWHTGSLPGTATILIRRHDGMNMVALMNTRVSPSSSHLGRAIDQLLHKAAKVLKEQ
;
A
#
# COMPACT_ATOMS: atom_id res chain seq x y z
N THR A 1 7.80 34.99 -7.62
CA THR A 1 8.83 34.77 -6.60
C THR A 1 9.92 33.91 -7.22
N ALA A 2 11.15 34.03 -6.77
CA ALA A 2 12.26 33.17 -7.17
C ALA A 2 13.14 32.92 -5.95
N ASP A 3 13.90 31.83 -5.92
CA ASP A 3 14.85 31.56 -4.86
C ASP A 3 16.22 31.17 -5.41
N ILE A 4 17.26 31.32 -4.59
CA ILE A 4 18.64 30.95 -4.92
C ILE A 4 19.37 30.37 -3.70
N TYR A 5 20.34 29.48 -3.96
CA TYR A 5 21.40 29.12 -3.03
C TYR A 5 22.75 29.72 -3.48
N PRO A 6 23.68 30.03 -2.55
CA PRO A 6 24.87 30.87 -2.80
C PRO A 6 26.09 30.07 -3.30
N TYR A 7 25.88 29.05 -4.13
CA TYR A 7 26.97 28.28 -4.76
C TYR A 7 26.88 28.37 -6.28
N VAL A 8 28.02 28.58 -6.94
CA VAL A 8 28.13 28.72 -8.40
C VAL A 8 27.99 27.40 -9.16
N ASN A 9 28.20 26.27 -8.47
CA ASN A 9 27.90 24.94 -8.99
C ASN A 9 26.44 24.59 -8.75
N ASN A 10 25.84 23.91 -9.72
CA ASN A 10 24.48 23.37 -9.62
C ASN A 10 24.50 21.98 -8.97
N GLY A 11 23.32 21.36 -8.81
CA GLY A 11 23.21 19.95 -8.43
C GLY A 11 22.21 19.22 -9.32
N LEU A 12 22.65 18.19 -10.03
CA LEU A 12 21.82 17.42 -10.95
C LEU A 12 22.33 15.98 -11.10
N GLY A 13 21.45 15.07 -11.54
CA GLY A 13 21.91 13.75 -11.99
C GLY A 13 22.80 13.91 -13.23
N ILE A 14 23.97 13.27 -13.27
CA ILE A 14 24.96 13.48 -14.33
C ILE A 14 24.41 13.20 -15.75
N ALA A 15 23.40 12.33 -15.85
CA ALA A 15 22.73 12.02 -17.11
C ALA A 15 22.04 13.25 -17.75
N ALA A 16 21.69 14.29 -16.97
CA ALA A 16 21.11 15.51 -17.51
C ALA A 16 22.08 16.30 -18.41
N LEU A 17 23.37 15.95 -18.44
CA LEU A 17 24.31 16.46 -19.44
C LEU A 17 24.07 15.88 -20.85
N ILE A 18 23.28 14.81 -20.98
CA ILE A 18 22.94 14.15 -22.26
C ILE A 18 21.67 14.77 -22.83
N HIS A 19 21.62 14.91 -24.16
CA HIS A 19 20.46 15.46 -24.84
C HIS A 19 19.15 14.71 -24.51
N PRO A 20 18.04 15.42 -24.25
CA PRO A 20 16.77 14.80 -23.82
C PRO A 20 16.20 13.73 -24.75
N ARG A 21 16.51 13.76 -26.04
CA ARG A 21 16.04 12.76 -27.02
C ARG A 21 16.47 11.32 -26.68
N HIS A 22 17.54 11.14 -25.91
CA HIS A 22 18.02 9.82 -25.50
C HIS A 22 17.18 9.19 -24.39
N PHE A 23 16.20 9.92 -23.86
CA PHE A 23 15.36 9.49 -22.74
C PHE A 23 13.94 9.09 -23.17
N THR A 24 13.65 8.98 -24.47
CA THR A 24 12.31 8.62 -24.99
C THR A 24 11.80 7.28 -24.50
N GLU A 25 12.71 6.32 -24.24
CA GLU A 25 12.40 5.00 -23.66
C GLU A 25 12.70 4.93 -22.15
N GLY A 26 13.01 6.07 -21.53
CA GLY A 26 13.38 6.17 -20.11
C GLY A 26 14.89 5.99 -19.84
N TYR A 27 15.29 6.36 -18.62
CA TYR A 27 16.70 6.40 -18.20
C TYR A 27 17.36 5.02 -18.16
N ASP A 28 16.66 3.98 -17.71
CA ASP A 28 17.22 2.63 -17.62
C ASP A 28 17.57 2.04 -18.99
N LYS A 29 16.76 2.34 -20.01
CA LYS A 29 17.01 1.91 -21.39
C LYS A 29 18.23 2.60 -21.99
N LEU A 30 18.40 3.89 -21.73
CA LEU A 30 19.64 4.60 -22.08
C LEU A 30 20.84 3.95 -21.42
N ARG A 31 20.77 3.76 -20.09
CA ARG A 31 21.84 3.20 -19.27
C ARG A 31 22.31 1.83 -19.77
N ALA A 32 21.39 0.94 -20.11
CA ALA A 32 21.70 -0.40 -20.62
C ALA A 32 22.41 -0.40 -21.99
N ARG A 33 22.33 0.71 -22.73
CA ARG A 33 22.93 0.87 -24.05
C ARG A 33 24.24 1.65 -24.02
N LEU A 34 24.65 2.20 -22.89
CA LEU A 34 25.88 2.99 -22.80
C LEU A 34 27.17 2.18 -22.97
N ASP A 35 27.10 0.86 -23.13
CA ASP A 35 28.25 0.05 -23.54
C ASP A 35 28.47 0.08 -25.08
N ASP A 36 27.51 0.60 -25.83
CA ASP A 36 27.59 0.75 -27.30
C ASP A 36 28.51 1.93 -27.68
N PRO A 37 29.64 1.68 -28.38
CA PRO A 37 30.57 2.73 -28.77
C PRO A 37 30.00 3.69 -29.81
N GLU A 38 29.06 3.26 -30.67
CA GLU A 38 28.43 4.13 -31.65
C GLU A 38 27.52 5.15 -30.95
N LEU A 39 26.75 4.69 -29.98
CA LEU A 39 25.89 5.55 -29.16
C LEU A 39 26.74 6.56 -28.34
N ARG A 40 27.86 6.13 -27.74
CA ARG A 40 28.78 7.04 -27.03
C ARG A 40 29.31 8.13 -27.96
N ALA A 41 29.73 7.76 -29.17
CA ALA A 41 30.24 8.71 -30.16
C ALA A 41 29.15 9.69 -30.63
N GLU A 42 27.91 9.21 -30.77
CA GLU A 42 26.74 10.03 -31.09
C GLU A 42 26.44 11.04 -29.99
N ILE A 43 26.31 10.60 -28.73
CA ILE A 43 26.06 11.45 -27.56
C ILE A 43 27.16 12.50 -27.42
N ARG A 44 28.42 12.08 -27.55
CA ARG A 44 29.57 13.00 -27.52
C ARG A 44 29.45 14.09 -28.58
N ARG A 45 29.23 13.72 -29.84
CA ARG A 45 29.09 14.67 -30.96
C ARG A 45 27.97 15.66 -30.69
N GLU A 46 26.84 15.18 -30.17
CA GLU A 46 25.70 16.02 -29.86
C GLU A 46 25.98 17.00 -28.72
N MET A 47 26.61 16.53 -27.65
CA MET A 47 27.04 17.39 -26.54
C MET A 47 28.05 18.45 -26.96
N GLU A 48 28.92 18.15 -27.93
CA GLU A 48 29.95 19.07 -28.44
C GLU A 48 29.41 20.06 -29.48
N THR A 49 28.41 19.68 -30.30
CA THR A 49 28.09 20.43 -31.53
C THR A 49 26.64 20.85 -31.71
N THR A 50 25.68 20.29 -30.97
CA THR A 50 24.25 20.55 -31.19
C THR A 50 23.76 21.74 -30.36
N ASP A 51 23.14 22.71 -31.03
CA ASP A 51 22.50 23.88 -30.43
C ASP A 51 20.97 23.70 -30.22
N GLY A 52 20.33 24.67 -29.57
CA GLY A 52 18.86 24.69 -29.42
C GLY A 52 18.30 23.90 -28.22
N TRP A 53 19.16 23.42 -27.31
CA TRP A 53 18.75 22.73 -26.08
C TRP A 53 19.58 23.19 -24.87
N GLU A 54 19.13 22.82 -23.66
CA GLU A 54 19.83 23.11 -22.40
C GLU A 54 21.01 22.14 -22.22
N ASN A 55 22.18 22.57 -22.67
CA ASN A 55 23.40 21.77 -22.65
C ASN A 55 24.30 22.18 -21.47
N TRP A 56 24.23 21.43 -20.37
CA TRP A 56 25.00 21.69 -19.15
C TRP A 56 26.53 21.62 -19.35
N TYR A 57 27.01 20.80 -20.29
CA TYR A 57 28.43 20.74 -20.63
C TYR A 57 28.90 22.02 -21.34
N ARG A 58 28.10 22.54 -22.28
CA ARG A 58 28.33 23.86 -22.89
C ARG A 58 28.27 24.98 -21.86
N HIS A 59 27.31 24.95 -20.94
CA HIS A 59 27.20 25.95 -19.86
C HIS A 59 28.41 25.93 -18.90
N ALA A 60 29.05 24.77 -18.75
CA ALA A 60 30.34 24.61 -18.08
C ALA A 60 31.55 24.86 -19.03
N SER A 61 31.33 25.56 -20.15
CA SER A 61 32.35 25.93 -21.13
C SER A 61 33.07 24.76 -21.81
N TYR A 62 32.40 23.61 -21.95
CA TYR A 62 32.97 22.37 -22.51
C TYR A 62 34.24 21.91 -21.76
N ASP A 63 34.28 22.13 -20.45
CA ASP A 63 35.45 21.81 -19.62
C ASP A 63 35.10 20.79 -18.53
N TRP A 64 35.66 19.59 -18.64
CA TRP A 64 35.51 18.53 -17.64
C TRP A 64 36.10 18.88 -16.26
N ASN A 65 36.94 19.91 -16.15
CA ASN A 65 37.38 20.43 -14.85
C ASN A 65 36.26 21.14 -14.09
N ARG A 66 35.24 21.64 -14.79
CA ARG A 66 34.10 22.38 -14.23
C ARG A 66 32.90 21.48 -13.91
N ILE A 67 33.01 20.18 -14.16
CA ILE A 67 32.01 19.16 -13.83
C ILE A 67 32.49 18.38 -12.61
N VAL A 68 32.11 18.82 -11.41
CA VAL A 68 32.46 18.15 -10.15
C VAL A 68 31.49 16.99 -9.88
N ILE A 69 31.97 15.87 -9.36
CA ILE A 69 31.13 14.74 -8.99
C ILE A 69 30.88 14.78 -7.49
N GLY A 70 29.65 15.11 -7.09
CA GLY A 70 29.27 15.18 -5.68
C GLY A 70 29.17 13.80 -5.02
N SER A 71 28.72 12.80 -5.78
CA SER A 71 28.70 11.41 -5.33
C SER A 71 28.58 10.44 -6.50
N THR A 72 29.30 9.32 -6.45
CA THR A 72 29.17 8.22 -7.42
C THR A 72 28.86 6.87 -6.76
N ASN A 73 28.30 5.94 -7.55
CA ASN A 73 28.16 4.53 -7.20
C ASN A 73 29.20 3.63 -7.87
N VAL A 74 30.11 4.20 -8.70
CA VAL A 74 31.23 3.43 -9.27
C VAL A 74 32.26 3.17 -8.16
N PRO A 75 32.49 1.91 -7.72
CA PRO A 75 33.32 1.66 -6.54
C PRO A 75 34.74 2.20 -6.64
N ARG A 76 35.36 2.12 -7.83
CA ARG A 76 36.73 2.62 -8.07
C ARG A 76 36.84 4.15 -8.09
N TYR A 77 35.77 4.87 -8.40
CA TYR A 77 35.75 6.35 -8.43
C TYR A 77 35.31 6.95 -7.08
N LYS A 78 34.74 6.14 -6.19
CA LYS A 78 34.20 6.57 -4.90
C LYS A 78 35.19 7.38 -4.04
N PRO A 79 36.50 7.02 -3.97
CA PRO A 79 37.47 7.81 -3.21
C PRO A 79 37.74 9.21 -3.78
N GLN A 80 37.26 9.50 -4.99
CA GLN A 80 37.38 10.78 -5.68
C GLN A 80 36.06 11.57 -5.70
N ASP A 81 35.05 11.19 -4.89
CA ASP A 81 33.89 12.05 -4.64
C ASP A 81 34.38 13.46 -4.23
N GLY A 82 33.77 14.49 -4.82
CA GLY A 82 34.16 15.89 -4.69
C GLY A 82 35.20 16.38 -5.70
N LEU A 83 35.76 15.52 -6.54
CA LEU A 83 36.67 15.91 -7.63
C LEU A 83 35.94 16.08 -8.97
N SER A 84 36.60 16.75 -9.93
CA SER A 84 36.08 16.92 -11.28
C SER A 84 36.19 15.65 -12.13
N VAL A 85 35.36 15.52 -13.17
CA VAL A 85 35.46 14.42 -14.15
C VAL A 85 36.88 14.34 -14.72
N ALA A 86 37.51 15.47 -15.03
CA ALA A 86 38.89 15.51 -15.50
C ALA A 86 39.89 14.99 -14.46
N ALA A 87 39.72 15.34 -13.18
CA ALA A 87 40.59 14.87 -12.10
C ALA A 87 40.42 13.37 -11.82
N ILE A 88 39.19 12.86 -11.89
CA ILE A 88 38.89 11.41 -11.78
C ILE A 88 39.55 10.67 -12.94
N ALA A 89 39.34 11.13 -14.17
CA ALA A 89 39.93 10.53 -15.37
C ALA A 89 41.46 10.48 -15.27
N LYS A 90 42.08 11.59 -14.83
CA LYS A 90 43.53 11.67 -14.61
C LYS A 90 44.02 10.71 -13.52
N ALA A 91 43.28 10.56 -12.41
CA ALA A 91 43.66 9.67 -11.31
C ALA A 91 43.65 8.19 -11.71
N HIS A 92 42.85 7.82 -12.70
CA HIS A 92 42.72 6.45 -13.22
C HIS A 92 43.41 6.25 -14.58
N ASN A 93 44.06 7.28 -15.13
CA ASN A 93 44.67 7.27 -16.47
C ASN A 93 43.67 6.88 -17.58
N GLU A 94 42.47 7.44 -17.52
CA GLU A 94 41.34 7.21 -18.44
C GLU A 94 41.04 8.47 -19.28
N ASP A 95 40.30 8.30 -20.38
CA ASP A 95 39.73 9.43 -21.12
C ASP A 95 38.55 10.04 -20.33
N PRO A 96 38.41 11.39 -20.29
CA PRO A 96 37.29 12.04 -19.61
C PRO A 96 35.90 11.62 -20.12
N TRP A 97 35.75 11.30 -21.41
CA TRP A 97 34.47 10.82 -21.96
C TRP A 97 34.13 9.41 -21.48
N ASP A 98 35.11 8.51 -21.43
CA ASP A 98 34.90 7.17 -20.88
C ASP A 98 34.54 7.24 -19.39
N THR A 99 35.24 8.11 -18.65
CA THR A 99 34.92 8.40 -17.23
C THR A 99 33.49 8.92 -17.09
N PHE A 100 33.09 9.89 -17.93
CA PHE A 100 31.74 10.45 -17.95
C PHE A 100 30.68 9.37 -18.20
N PHE A 101 30.82 8.51 -19.22
CA PHE A 101 29.84 7.47 -19.51
C PHE A 101 29.72 6.44 -18.38
N ASN A 102 30.83 6.05 -17.76
CA ASN A 102 30.81 5.15 -16.60
C ASN A 102 30.08 5.78 -15.40
N LEU A 103 30.26 7.09 -15.18
CA LEU A 103 29.55 7.84 -14.15
C LEU A 103 28.05 7.97 -14.46
N VAL A 104 27.67 8.19 -15.72
CA VAL A 104 26.27 8.19 -16.16
C VAL A 104 25.64 6.82 -15.94
N GLN A 105 26.35 5.74 -16.27
CA GLN A 105 25.84 4.38 -16.12
C GLN A 105 25.65 4.00 -14.64
N ALA A 106 26.41 4.59 -13.72
CA ALA A 106 26.25 4.38 -12.28
C ALA A 106 25.25 5.33 -11.60
N GLY A 107 24.66 6.27 -12.35
CA GLY A 107 23.74 7.27 -11.79
C GLY A 107 24.42 8.26 -10.84
N ALA A 108 25.62 8.74 -11.19
CA ALA A 108 26.33 9.71 -10.38
C ALA A 108 25.60 11.07 -10.28
N PHE A 109 25.88 11.82 -9.21
CA PHE A 109 25.41 13.17 -9.01
C PHE A 109 26.50 14.16 -9.40
N ALA A 110 26.19 15.09 -10.30
CA ALA A 110 27.13 16.06 -10.85
C ALA A 110 26.79 17.48 -10.40
N LEU A 111 27.85 18.27 -10.26
CA LEU A 111 27.86 19.63 -9.77
C LEU A 111 28.53 20.56 -10.80
N PRO A 112 27.89 20.82 -11.95
CA PRO A 112 28.48 21.64 -13.00
C PRO A 112 28.56 23.11 -12.56
N GLU A 113 29.75 23.70 -12.71
CA GLU A 113 30.01 25.12 -12.46
C GLU A 113 29.57 25.95 -13.67
N THR A 114 28.29 26.36 -13.68
CA THR A 114 27.71 27.10 -14.82
C THR A 114 27.39 28.56 -14.51
N MET A 115 27.61 28.98 -13.28
CA MET A 115 27.42 30.36 -12.84
C MET A 115 28.75 30.96 -12.37
N THR A 116 28.73 32.27 -12.18
CA THR A 116 29.82 33.05 -11.59
C THR A 116 29.33 33.77 -10.34
N ASP A 117 30.24 34.24 -9.48
CA ASP A 117 29.86 35.13 -8.36
C ASP A 117 29.06 36.34 -8.88
N ALA A 118 29.38 36.89 -10.06
CA ALA A 118 28.64 38.00 -10.66
C ALA A 118 27.17 37.63 -10.96
N ASN A 119 26.90 36.41 -11.45
CA ASN A 119 25.52 35.94 -11.65
C ASN A 119 24.78 35.82 -10.32
N LYS A 120 25.45 35.32 -9.28
CA LYS A 120 24.86 35.19 -7.94
C LYS A 120 24.57 36.54 -7.32
N ILE A 121 25.51 37.47 -7.37
CA ILE A 121 25.34 38.85 -6.89
C ILE A 121 24.16 39.52 -7.60
N LEU A 122 24.10 39.40 -8.93
CA LEU A 122 23.00 39.97 -9.70
C LEU A 122 21.64 39.43 -9.25
N ALA A 123 21.54 38.12 -8.98
CA ALA A 123 20.32 37.50 -8.46
C ALA A 123 19.99 37.96 -7.02
N MET A 124 20.99 38.00 -6.13
CA MET A 124 20.82 38.44 -4.73
C MET A 124 20.29 39.89 -4.63
N GLN A 125 20.70 40.76 -5.55
CA GLN A 125 20.28 42.16 -5.61
C GLN A 125 18.82 42.35 -6.03
N GLN A 126 18.14 41.30 -6.52
CA GLN A 126 16.74 41.42 -6.93
C GLN A 126 15.80 41.26 -5.72
N GLU A 127 14.89 42.20 -5.53
CA GLU A 127 13.94 42.20 -4.41
C GLU A 127 12.98 41.00 -4.41
N PHE A 128 12.72 40.40 -5.58
CA PHE A 128 11.82 39.25 -5.74
C PHE A 128 12.50 37.89 -5.49
N VAL A 129 13.79 37.88 -5.13
CA VAL A 129 14.58 36.68 -4.87
C VAL A 129 14.72 36.43 -3.37
N SER A 130 14.39 35.22 -2.93
CA SER A 130 14.64 34.70 -1.58
C SER A 130 15.79 33.69 -1.54
N PHE A 131 16.21 33.28 -0.34
CA PHE A 131 17.28 32.29 -0.18
C PHE A 131 16.74 30.91 0.18
N CYS A 132 17.28 29.88 -0.46
CA CYS A 132 17.01 28.48 -0.17
C CYS A 132 18.32 27.70 -0.02
N THR A 133 18.20 26.43 0.39
CA THR A 133 19.31 25.46 0.29
C THR A 133 19.16 24.55 -0.91
N ASP A 134 17.96 24.41 -1.46
CA ASP A 134 17.59 23.48 -2.53
C ASP A 134 18.03 22.03 -2.22
N VAL A 135 17.91 21.60 -0.97
CA VAL A 135 18.19 20.22 -0.56
C VAL A 135 17.10 19.67 0.35
N GLY A 136 16.89 18.36 0.30
CA GLY A 136 16.12 17.67 1.32
C GLY A 136 16.83 17.65 2.68
N PRO A 137 16.16 17.18 3.76
CA PRO A 137 16.77 17.08 5.08
C PRO A 137 18.06 16.26 5.06
N ALA A 138 19.18 16.89 5.42
CA ALA A 138 20.48 16.24 5.54
C ALA A 138 20.73 15.88 7.02
N GLY A 139 20.79 14.59 7.33
CA GLY A 139 20.92 14.05 8.68
C GLY A 139 20.36 12.62 8.79
N GLY A 140 20.79 11.84 9.79
CA GLY A 140 20.24 10.50 10.05
C GLY A 140 20.50 9.47 8.94
N GLY A 141 21.78 9.13 8.69
CA GLY A 141 22.19 8.13 7.69
C GLY A 141 22.22 8.62 6.24
N ARG A 142 21.62 9.78 5.93
CA ARG A 142 21.72 10.44 4.61
C ARG A 142 22.90 11.40 4.56
N ILE A 143 23.82 11.13 3.64
CA ILE A 143 25.02 11.92 3.32
C ILE A 143 24.62 12.94 2.23
N ALA A 144 24.85 14.23 2.45
CA ALA A 144 24.68 15.27 1.41
C ALA A 144 25.73 15.16 0.29
N SER A 145 25.31 15.39 -0.95
CA SER A 145 26.19 15.34 -2.12
C SER A 145 26.65 16.73 -2.60
N HIS A 146 26.22 17.80 -1.91
CA HIS A 146 26.53 19.19 -2.26
C HIS A 146 26.69 20.04 -0.99
N PRO A 147 27.71 20.92 -0.90
CA PRO A 147 27.94 21.78 0.28
C PRO A 147 26.80 22.74 0.63
N ARG A 148 25.86 23.00 -0.29
CA ARG A 148 24.71 23.89 -0.06
C ARG A 148 23.80 23.41 1.07
N ALA A 149 23.86 22.12 1.42
CA ALA A 149 23.13 21.56 2.55
C ALA A 149 23.54 22.14 3.91
N PHE A 150 24.84 22.38 4.10
CA PHE A 150 25.39 22.83 5.39
C PHE A 150 25.93 24.27 5.34
N GLY A 151 26.34 24.75 4.16
CA GLY A 151 27.03 26.03 4.03
C GLY A 151 26.22 27.17 3.45
N SER A 152 24.99 26.98 2.94
CA SER A 152 24.27 28.05 2.21
C SER A 152 24.10 29.34 3.02
N PHE A 153 23.40 29.32 4.15
CA PHE A 153 23.17 30.56 4.91
C PHE A 153 24.46 31.17 5.49
N PRO A 154 25.38 30.37 6.07
CA PRO A 154 26.69 30.88 6.51
C PRO A 154 27.50 31.51 5.37
N ARG A 155 27.56 30.88 4.19
CA ARG A 155 28.24 31.42 3.00
C ARG A 155 27.60 32.71 2.49
N MET A 156 26.28 32.77 2.46
CA MET A 156 25.55 33.97 2.05
C MET A 156 25.94 35.16 2.95
N LEU A 157 25.92 34.97 4.27
CA LEU A 157 26.25 36.01 5.24
C LEU A 157 27.75 36.36 5.29
N SER A 158 28.63 35.37 5.30
CA SER A 158 30.09 35.58 5.39
C SER A 158 30.67 36.11 4.09
N ARG A 159 30.50 35.40 2.97
CA ARG A 159 31.11 35.76 1.69
C ARG A 159 30.37 36.92 1.01
N TYR A 160 29.07 36.77 0.77
CA TYR A 160 28.36 37.70 -0.13
C TYR A 160 27.94 39.00 0.58
N VAL A 161 27.55 38.93 1.85
CA VAL A 161 27.19 40.12 2.64
C VAL A 161 28.44 40.78 3.23
N ARG A 162 29.18 40.08 4.09
CA ARG A 162 30.32 40.67 4.83
C ARG A 162 31.52 40.95 3.94
N ASP A 163 32.01 39.96 3.21
CA ASP A 163 33.30 40.08 2.50
C ASP A 163 33.17 40.82 1.14
N LEU A 164 32.11 40.55 0.38
CA LEU A 164 31.90 41.13 -0.96
C LEU A 164 30.98 42.36 -0.98
N GLY A 165 30.19 42.60 0.08
CA GLY A 165 29.24 43.72 0.13
C GLY A 165 28.17 43.70 -0.97
N ALA A 166 27.76 42.51 -1.42
CA ALA A 166 26.85 42.33 -2.55
C ALA A 166 25.45 42.90 -2.28
N ILE A 167 24.97 42.75 -1.04
CA ILE A 167 23.72 43.26 -0.49
C ILE A 167 23.94 43.60 1.00
N SER A 168 23.06 44.40 1.61
CA SER A 168 23.16 44.71 3.04
C SER A 168 22.77 43.51 3.92
N LEU A 169 23.21 43.50 5.18
CA LEU A 169 22.85 42.47 6.15
C LEU A 169 21.33 42.43 6.39
N GLU A 170 20.69 43.59 6.48
CA GLU A 170 19.24 43.71 6.65
C GLU A 170 18.48 43.12 5.46
N GLN A 171 18.94 43.40 4.24
CA GLN A 171 18.35 42.84 3.03
C GLN A 171 18.50 41.32 3.01
N ALA A 172 19.70 40.81 3.31
CA ALA A 172 19.99 39.38 3.37
C ALA A 172 19.11 38.66 4.41
N VAL A 173 19.01 39.21 5.63
CA VAL A 173 18.14 38.66 6.69
C VAL A 173 16.68 38.69 6.24
N SER A 174 16.20 39.78 5.64
CA SER A 174 14.84 39.88 5.11
C SER A 174 14.53 38.81 4.06
N GLN A 175 15.42 38.65 3.06
CA GLN A 175 15.28 37.67 1.98
C GLN A 175 15.37 36.22 2.48
N ALA A 176 16.18 35.95 3.50
CA ALA A 176 16.37 34.63 4.11
C ALA A 176 15.28 34.24 5.11
N SER A 177 14.45 35.19 5.57
CA SER A 177 13.44 34.97 6.61
C SER A 177 12.05 35.38 6.16
N ALA A 178 11.69 36.67 6.27
CA ALA A 178 10.37 37.19 5.98
C ALA A 178 9.92 36.93 4.53
N VAL A 179 10.80 37.17 3.55
CA VAL A 179 10.45 36.94 2.13
C VAL A 179 10.24 35.46 1.86
N ALA A 180 11.18 34.60 2.27
CA ALA A 180 11.06 33.15 2.12
C ALA A 180 9.80 32.57 2.80
N ALA A 181 9.46 33.04 4.00
CA ALA A 181 8.25 32.64 4.71
C ALA A 181 6.98 33.10 3.98
N ASN A 182 6.98 34.34 3.46
CA ASN A 182 5.86 34.87 2.69
C ASN A 182 5.67 34.16 1.35
N ASP A 183 6.75 33.75 0.67
CA ASP A 183 6.70 33.01 -0.60
C ASP A 183 5.91 31.69 -0.48
N ILE A 184 5.94 31.07 0.70
CA ILE A 184 5.18 29.85 1.02
C ILE A 184 3.91 30.13 1.85
N LEU A 185 3.53 31.41 1.99
CA LEU A 185 2.31 31.88 2.68
C LEU A 185 2.30 31.58 4.19
N ALA A 186 3.49 31.51 4.81
CA ALA A 186 3.69 31.33 6.24
C ALA A 186 3.89 32.69 6.95
N TYR A 187 2.80 33.43 7.14
CA TYR A 187 2.83 34.80 7.67
C TYR A 187 3.07 34.91 9.18
N ASP A 188 3.10 33.80 9.91
CA ASP A 188 3.30 33.73 11.35
C ASP A 188 4.78 33.66 11.76
N ARG A 189 5.70 33.79 10.81
CA ARG A 189 7.15 33.64 11.02
C ARG A 189 7.97 34.52 10.07
N GLY A 190 9.29 34.47 10.24
CA GLY A 190 10.24 35.25 9.45
C GLY A 190 10.45 36.69 9.96
N ARG A 191 9.81 37.06 11.08
CA ARG A 191 10.00 38.35 11.76
C ARG A 191 9.99 38.16 13.28
N ILE A 192 10.77 38.94 14.00
CA ILE A 192 10.72 38.99 15.46
C ILE A 192 9.64 39.99 15.87
N ALA A 193 8.47 39.47 16.27
CA ALA A 193 7.37 40.27 16.80
C ALA A 193 6.51 39.46 17.77
N VAL A 194 5.81 40.16 18.67
CA VAL A 194 4.85 39.51 19.59
C VAL A 194 3.77 38.80 18.77
N GLY A 195 3.53 37.52 19.07
CA GLY A 195 2.55 36.67 18.37
C GLY A 195 3.11 35.87 17.19
N MET A 196 4.36 36.09 16.78
CA MET A 196 5.05 35.28 15.76
C MET A 196 5.67 34.02 16.38
N ALA A 197 5.94 33.00 15.56
CA ALA A 197 6.74 31.85 15.95
C ALA A 197 8.15 32.30 16.38
N ALA A 198 8.59 31.85 17.56
CA ALA A 198 9.91 32.17 18.11
C ALA A 198 11.01 31.31 17.48
N ASP A 199 11.17 31.45 16.16
CA ASP A 199 12.27 30.88 15.38
C ASP A 199 13.39 31.93 15.29
N VAL A 200 14.46 31.75 16.06
CA VAL A 200 15.54 32.75 16.22
C VAL A 200 16.89 32.08 16.06
N ILE A 201 17.75 32.69 15.25
CA ILE A 201 19.14 32.28 15.06
C ILE A 201 20.03 33.39 15.61
N VAL A 202 20.94 33.03 16.50
CA VAL A 202 21.96 33.92 17.06
C VAL A 202 23.31 33.44 16.57
N PHE A 203 24.05 34.32 15.93
CA PHE A 203 25.36 34.04 15.36
C PHE A 203 26.32 35.21 15.57
N ASP A 204 27.60 34.89 15.60
CA ASP A 204 28.69 35.88 15.61
C ASP A 204 28.99 36.29 14.17
N TYR A 205 28.61 37.51 13.80
CA TYR A 205 28.75 38.00 12.42
C TYR A 205 30.21 38.08 11.95
N GLU A 206 31.17 38.33 12.86
CA GLU A 206 32.59 38.43 12.51
C GLU A 206 33.24 37.05 12.39
N GLN A 207 32.80 36.07 13.19
CA GLN A 207 33.35 34.71 13.18
C GLN A 207 32.61 33.75 12.25
N LEU A 208 31.47 34.15 11.67
CA LEU A 208 30.68 33.26 10.81
C LEU A 208 31.44 32.87 9.55
N THR A 209 31.60 31.57 9.32
CA THR A 209 32.30 31.01 8.15
C THR A 209 31.68 29.68 7.71
N ASP A 210 31.49 29.48 6.39
CA ASP A 210 31.17 28.16 5.84
C ASP A 210 32.42 27.30 5.64
N HIS A 211 32.38 26.05 6.10
CA HIS A 211 33.47 25.08 5.87
C HIS A 211 33.13 24.02 4.81
N ALA A 212 31.84 23.85 4.52
CA ALA A 212 31.35 22.87 3.56
C ALA A 212 31.89 23.15 2.15
N ASN A 213 32.52 22.15 1.55
CA ASN A 213 33.06 22.20 0.19
C ASN A 213 32.68 20.94 -0.59
N PHE A 214 33.16 20.79 -1.82
CA PHE A 214 32.76 19.66 -2.66
C PHE A 214 33.35 18.32 -2.22
N VAL A 215 34.50 18.33 -1.53
CA VAL A 215 35.15 17.13 -0.98
C VAL A 215 34.55 16.76 0.38
N ASP A 216 34.29 17.77 1.22
CA ASP A 216 33.59 17.61 2.50
C ASP A 216 32.31 18.45 2.52
N PRO A 217 31.20 17.95 1.95
CA PRO A 217 29.93 18.67 1.91
C PRO A 217 29.20 18.70 3.26
N HIS A 218 29.71 18.04 4.31
CA HIS A 218 29.09 18.00 5.65
C HIS A 218 29.77 18.86 6.68
N ALA A 219 30.91 19.47 6.34
CA ALA A 219 31.62 20.30 7.27
C ALA A 219 30.68 21.36 7.87
N LEU A 220 30.54 21.31 9.19
CA LEU A 220 29.71 22.24 9.94
C LEU A 220 30.30 23.64 9.82
N SER A 221 29.43 24.65 9.75
CA SER A 221 29.86 26.04 9.74
C SER A 221 30.21 26.52 11.15
N GLU A 222 31.12 27.50 11.24
CA GLU A 222 31.52 28.14 12.48
C GLU A 222 30.74 29.44 12.70
N GLY A 223 30.59 29.89 13.96
CA GLY A 223 29.98 31.17 14.32
C GLY A 223 28.48 31.12 14.67
N MET A 224 27.80 29.99 14.48
CA MET A 224 26.41 29.81 14.95
C MET A 224 26.37 29.53 16.46
N GLN A 225 25.80 30.43 17.26
CA GLN A 225 25.83 30.35 18.73
C GLN A 225 24.58 29.68 19.30
N HIS A 226 23.39 30.17 18.93
CA HIS A 226 22.12 29.63 19.40
C HIS A 226 21.11 29.51 18.27
N VAL A 227 20.30 28.46 18.32
CA VAL A 227 19.15 28.28 17.43
C VAL A 227 17.98 27.91 18.31
N ILE A 228 16.91 28.68 18.18
CA ILE A 228 15.65 28.51 18.88
C ILE A 228 14.61 28.19 17.82
N VAL A 229 13.85 27.12 18.02
CA VAL A 229 12.74 26.74 17.13
C VAL A 229 11.48 26.63 17.98
N ASN A 230 10.43 27.37 17.61
CA ASN A 230 9.19 27.49 18.38
C ASN A 230 9.44 27.80 19.88
N GLY A 231 10.44 28.62 20.20
CA GLY A 231 10.77 29.00 21.57
C GLY A 231 11.62 27.99 22.36
N SER A 232 12.03 26.88 21.77
CA SER A 232 12.91 25.89 22.42
C SER A 232 14.31 25.88 21.81
N LEU A 233 15.35 25.85 22.65
CA LEU A 233 16.75 25.81 22.22
C LEU A 233 17.09 24.45 21.58
N VAL A 234 17.45 24.48 20.28
CA VAL A 234 17.92 23.31 19.51
C VAL A 234 19.43 23.33 19.26
N LEU A 235 20.03 24.51 19.33
CA LEU A 235 21.48 24.73 19.38
C LEU A 235 21.75 25.69 20.53
N GLN A 236 22.68 25.34 21.41
CA GLN A 236 23.11 26.15 22.55
C GLN A 236 24.64 26.16 22.62
N ASP A 237 25.23 27.35 22.63
CA ASP A 237 26.69 27.56 22.70
C ASP A 237 27.43 26.77 21.60
N GLY A 238 26.87 26.78 20.38
CA GLY A 238 27.40 26.04 19.22
C GLY A 238 27.18 24.53 19.26
N LYS A 239 26.49 23.98 20.26
CA LYS A 239 26.23 22.55 20.42
C LYS A 239 24.76 22.20 20.24
N GLN A 240 24.47 21.13 19.50
CA GLN A 240 23.11 20.67 19.30
C GLN A 240 22.54 20.08 20.59
N THR A 241 21.27 20.36 20.89
CA THR A 241 20.54 19.78 22.03
C THR A 241 19.69 18.58 21.58
N ASP A 242 19.04 17.88 22.52
CA ASP A 242 18.08 16.81 22.21
C ASP A 242 16.70 17.33 21.79
N ALA A 243 16.46 18.64 21.90
CA ALA A 243 15.16 19.22 21.58
C ALA A 243 14.85 19.12 20.07
N ARG A 244 13.63 18.67 19.74
CA ARG A 244 13.09 18.59 18.38
C ARG A 244 11.71 19.25 18.29
N PRO A 245 11.59 20.56 18.61
CA PRO A 245 10.31 21.29 18.72
C PRO A 245 9.69 21.68 17.36
N GLY A 246 10.35 21.31 16.25
CA GLY A 246 9.89 21.61 14.90
C GLY A 246 8.52 21.00 14.60
N ARG A 247 7.75 21.66 13.75
CA ARG A 247 6.43 21.19 13.31
C ARG A 247 6.33 21.30 11.80
N VAL A 248 5.64 20.34 11.19
CA VAL A 248 5.31 20.42 9.76
C VAL A 248 4.32 21.57 9.55
N LEU A 249 4.70 22.53 8.71
CA LEU A 249 3.82 23.61 8.29
C LEU A 249 2.94 23.13 7.14
N ARG A 250 1.64 23.39 7.25
CA ARG A 250 0.66 23.01 6.24
C ARG A 250 0.16 24.28 5.55
N GLY A 251 0.58 24.48 4.30
CA GLY A 251 0.21 25.64 3.49
C GLY A 251 -1.25 25.56 2.98
N PRO A 252 -1.73 26.58 2.26
CA PRO A 252 -3.14 26.66 1.81
C PRO A 252 -3.56 25.60 0.78
N GLY A 253 -2.61 24.85 0.19
CA GLY A 253 -2.91 23.66 -0.60
C GLY A 253 -3.26 22.43 0.25
N TYR A 254 -3.06 22.49 1.58
CA TYR A 254 -3.41 21.42 2.49
C TYR A 254 -4.92 21.35 2.70
N LYS A 255 -5.51 20.20 2.35
CA LYS A 255 -6.91 19.89 2.63
C LYS A 255 -6.96 18.76 3.65
N GLU A 256 -7.45 19.04 4.85
CA GLU A 256 -7.52 18.07 5.94
C GLU A 256 -8.34 16.83 5.56
N GLU A 257 -9.44 17.05 4.83
CA GLU A 257 -10.30 16.03 4.26
C GLU A 257 -9.61 15.09 3.27
N SER A 258 -8.56 15.52 2.56
CA SER A 258 -7.77 14.69 1.63
C SER A 258 -6.41 14.25 2.20
N ALA A 259 -6.09 14.64 3.44
CA ALA A 259 -4.79 14.39 4.06
C ALA A 259 -4.54 12.92 4.38
N ALA A 260 -5.57 12.19 4.83
CA ALA A 260 -5.50 10.77 5.16
C ALA A 260 -5.02 9.92 3.96
N TRP A 261 -5.38 10.33 2.75
CA TRP A 261 -5.23 9.64 1.48
C TRP A 261 -3.78 9.79 0.98
N ASN A 262 -3.01 10.73 1.55
CA ASN A 262 -1.58 10.89 1.29
C ASN A 262 -0.71 10.15 2.33
N VAL A 263 -1.31 9.54 3.35
CA VAL A 263 -0.61 8.69 4.31
C VAL A 263 -0.45 7.31 3.70
N ALA A 264 0.78 6.86 3.57
CA ALA A 264 1.09 5.50 3.18
C ALA A 264 2.19 4.95 4.11
N SER A 265 2.11 3.67 4.47
CA SER A 265 3.16 3.00 5.23
C SER A 265 4.47 2.95 4.42
N GLU A 266 5.57 2.56 5.05
CA GLU A 266 6.72 2.08 4.28
C GLU A 266 6.27 0.90 3.40
N ALA A 267 6.74 0.88 2.15
CA ALA A 267 6.48 -0.21 1.23
C ALA A 267 7.42 -1.37 1.53
N HIS A 268 6.90 -2.60 1.50
CA HIS A 268 7.75 -3.78 1.39
C HIS A 268 7.87 -4.14 -0.09
N GLY A 269 9.08 -4.01 -0.66
CA GLY A 269 9.35 -4.13 -2.10
C GLY A 269 9.71 -2.78 -2.75
N PRO A 270 9.84 -2.71 -4.09
CA PRO A 270 10.18 -1.47 -4.77
C PRO A 270 9.11 -0.40 -4.54
N SER A 271 9.53 0.84 -4.29
CA SER A 271 8.63 1.99 -4.22
C SER A 271 8.20 2.37 -5.64
N VAL A 272 7.05 1.87 -6.06
CA VAL A 272 6.48 2.14 -7.38
C VAL A 272 5.51 3.31 -7.29
N SER A 273 5.97 4.53 -7.60
CA SER A 273 5.16 5.76 -7.49
C SER A 273 3.83 5.67 -8.25
N GLN A 274 3.81 4.98 -9.39
CA GLN A 274 2.61 4.76 -10.20
C GLN A 274 1.51 3.98 -9.46
N ILE A 275 1.86 2.98 -8.63
CA ILE A 275 0.87 2.21 -7.86
C ILE A 275 0.30 3.07 -6.74
N ASP A 276 1.14 3.88 -6.10
CA ASP A 276 0.69 4.82 -5.08
C ASP A 276 -0.29 5.83 -5.66
N GLU A 277 0.01 6.41 -6.83
CA GLU A 277 -0.88 7.35 -7.51
C GLU A 277 -2.23 6.70 -7.85
N LEU A 278 -2.22 5.50 -8.45
CA LEU A 278 -3.45 4.75 -8.75
C LEU A 278 -4.31 4.54 -7.50
N LEU A 279 -3.72 4.08 -6.39
CA LEU A 279 -4.49 3.82 -5.17
C LEU A 279 -4.97 5.10 -4.48
N ARG A 280 -4.18 6.18 -4.51
CA ARG A 280 -4.62 7.48 -3.99
C ARG A 280 -5.81 8.02 -4.76
N GLU A 281 -5.78 7.93 -6.09
CA GLU A 281 -6.89 8.34 -6.95
C GLU A 281 -8.14 7.48 -6.71
N PHE A 282 -7.97 6.15 -6.61
CA PHE A 282 -9.07 5.23 -6.31
C PHE A 282 -9.69 5.52 -4.95
N MET A 283 -8.85 5.70 -3.93
CA MET A 283 -9.34 6.08 -2.62
C MET A 283 -10.15 7.35 -2.80
N LYS A 284 -9.57 8.40 -3.43
CA LYS A 284 -10.14 9.75 -3.67
C LYS A 284 -11.53 9.70 -4.29
N GLU A 285 -11.66 8.95 -5.36
CA GLU A 285 -12.90 8.78 -6.10
C GLU A 285 -14.01 8.12 -5.28
N HIS A 286 -13.64 7.20 -4.39
CA HIS A 286 -14.59 6.32 -3.72
C HIS A 286 -14.77 6.59 -2.23
N HIS A 287 -14.09 7.59 -1.69
CA HIS A 287 -14.15 7.95 -0.26
C HIS A 287 -13.78 6.80 0.67
N VAL A 288 -12.73 6.07 0.31
CA VAL A 288 -12.22 4.94 1.10
C VAL A 288 -11.24 5.45 2.17
N PRO A 289 -11.53 5.30 3.47
CA PRO A 289 -10.68 5.85 4.52
C PRO A 289 -9.31 5.16 4.66
N GLY A 290 -9.28 3.84 4.48
CA GLY A 290 -8.09 3.02 4.64
C GLY A 290 -8.12 1.80 3.72
N VAL A 291 -6.98 1.53 3.07
CA VAL A 291 -6.75 0.41 2.15
C VAL A 291 -5.44 -0.27 2.49
N SER A 292 -5.43 -1.60 2.52
CA SER A 292 -4.19 -2.39 2.52
C SER A 292 -4.15 -3.27 1.28
N VAL A 293 -3.01 -3.30 0.58
CA VAL A 293 -2.80 -4.14 -0.60
C VAL A 293 -1.55 -5.00 -0.45
N ALA A 294 -1.58 -6.18 -1.06
CA ALA A 294 -0.43 -7.06 -1.14
C ALA A 294 -0.43 -7.83 -2.47
N PHE A 295 0.76 -8.05 -3.02
CA PHE A 295 1.01 -8.78 -4.25
C PHE A 295 2.11 -9.80 -4.02
N THR A 296 1.90 -11.03 -4.48
CA THR A 296 2.94 -12.07 -4.48
C THR A 296 3.12 -12.64 -5.88
N LYS A 297 4.33 -13.09 -6.20
CA LYS A 297 4.60 -13.83 -7.43
C LYS A 297 5.62 -14.93 -7.14
N GLY A 298 5.29 -16.16 -7.53
CA GLY A 298 6.18 -17.31 -7.34
C GLY A 298 6.55 -17.53 -5.88
N GLY A 299 5.57 -17.47 -4.97
CA GLY A 299 5.81 -17.65 -3.53
C GLY A 299 6.38 -16.44 -2.79
N GLN A 300 6.79 -15.36 -3.48
CA GLN A 300 7.44 -14.20 -2.86
C GLN A 300 6.51 -12.98 -2.81
N LEU A 301 6.53 -12.24 -1.70
CA LEU A 301 5.87 -10.93 -1.59
C LEU A 301 6.65 -9.91 -2.42
N VAL A 302 6.04 -9.39 -3.49
CA VAL A 302 6.66 -8.42 -4.39
C VAL A 302 6.25 -6.99 -4.08
N TYR A 303 5.11 -6.79 -3.42
CA TYR A 303 4.64 -5.49 -2.99
C TYR A 303 3.65 -5.64 -1.82
N ALA A 304 3.79 -4.86 -0.76
CA ALA A 304 2.75 -4.68 0.23
C ALA A 304 2.77 -3.28 0.82
N ARG A 305 1.59 -2.68 0.99
CA ARG A 305 1.47 -1.33 1.53
C ARG A 305 0.09 -1.03 2.10
N GLY A 306 0.07 -0.26 3.19
CA GLY A 306 -1.13 0.39 3.72
C GLY A 306 -1.24 1.84 3.28
N TYR A 307 -2.46 2.29 3.03
CA TYR A 307 -2.82 3.66 2.66
C TYR A 307 -3.99 4.13 3.52
N GLY A 308 -4.03 5.42 3.85
CA GLY A 308 -5.14 5.95 4.63
C GLY A 308 -5.02 5.71 6.12
N CYS A 309 -6.17 5.75 6.80
CA CYS A 309 -6.28 5.58 8.24
C CYS A 309 -6.95 4.26 8.60
N ALA A 310 -6.31 3.50 9.50
CA ALA A 310 -6.92 2.40 10.23
C ALA A 310 -8.01 2.93 11.17
N ASP A 311 -7.77 4.08 11.81
CA ASP A 311 -8.77 4.82 12.58
C ASP A 311 -8.61 6.33 12.36
N ILE A 312 -9.59 6.94 11.68
CA ILE A 312 -9.64 8.37 11.36
C ILE A 312 -9.55 9.24 12.62
N ALA A 313 -10.26 8.87 13.69
CA ALA A 313 -10.33 9.71 14.90
C ALA A 313 -9.00 9.70 15.66
N ALA A 314 -8.35 8.54 15.70
CA ALA A 314 -7.02 8.39 16.30
C ALA A 314 -5.87 8.84 15.38
N LYS A 315 -6.17 9.14 14.10
CA LYS A 315 -5.18 9.38 13.03
C LYS A 315 -4.17 8.23 12.91
N GLU A 316 -4.63 7.01 13.18
CA GLU A 316 -3.81 5.80 13.11
C GLU A 316 -3.70 5.37 11.63
N PRO A 317 -2.48 5.23 11.07
CA PRO A 317 -2.31 4.85 9.68
C PRO A 317 -2.66 3.38 9.44
N VAL A 318 -3.12 3.03 8.24
CA VAL A 318 -3.11 1.63 7.80
C VAL A 318 -1.66 1.20 7.56
N THR A 319 -1.29 0.04 8.08
CA THR A 319 0.01 -0.60 7.86
C THR A 319 -0.16 -1.97 7.18
N THR A 320 0.96 -2.61 6.83
CA THR A 320 0.97 -3.99 6.32
C THR A 320 0.54 -5.02 7.36
N GLU A 321 0.45 -4.63 8.63
CA GLU A 321 0.03 -5.46 9.77
C GLU A 321 -1.43 -5.21 10.16
N SER A 322 -2.06 -4.15 9.63
CA SER A 322 -3.47 -3.84 9.92
C SER A 322 -4.37 -4.98 9.49
N LEU A 323 -5.24 -5.41 10.41
CA LEU A 323 -6.22 -6.48 10.20
C LEU A 323 -7.56 -5.90 9.76
N PHE A 324 -8.17 -6.53 8.76
CA PHE A 324 -9.48 -6.17 8.23
C PHE A 324 -10.39 -7.39 8.26
N ARG A 325 -11.68 -7.20 8.56
CA ARG A 325 -12.75 -8.19 8.30
C ARG A 325 -12.69 -8.57 6.82
N ILE A 326 -12.35 -9.83 6.54
CA ILE A 326 -12.18 -10.32 5.17
C ILE A 326 -13.48 -10.76 4.52
N ALA A 327 -14.56 -10.83 5.30
CA ALA A 327 -15.87 -11.24 4.83
C ALA A 327 -15.78 -12.57 4.06
N SER A 328 -16.46 -12.68 2.92
CA SER A 328 -16.57 -13.93 2.18
C SER A 328 -15.26 -14.50 1.62
N VAL A 329 -14.14 -13.77 1.66
CA VAL A 329 -12.81 -14.36 1.41
C VAL A 329 -12.47 -15.47 2.44
N SER A 330 -13.22 -15.56 3.54
CA SER A 330 -13.18 -16.69 4.49
C SER A 330 -13.57 -18.04 3.85
N LYS A 331 -14.41 -18.05 2.80
CA LYS A 331 -14.94 -19.30 2.20
C LYS A 331 -13.86 -20.16 1.54
N PRO A 332 -12.92 -19.61 0.76
CA PRO A 332 -11.72 -20.34 0.34
C PRO A 332 -11.00 -21.07 1.48
N ILE A 333 -10.88 -20.45 2.66
CA ILE A 333 -10.19 -21.04 3.83
C ILE A 333 -10.95 -22.26 4.34
N THR A 334 -12.27 -22.14 4.49
CA THR A 334 -13.14 -23.27 4.87
C THR A 334 -13.12 -24.39 3.83
N ALA A 335 -13.08 -24.05 2.54
CA ALA A 335 -13.00 -25.04 1.47
C ALA A 335 -11.70 -25.85 1.53
N ILE A 336 -10.57 -25.20 1.82
CA ILE A 336 -9.28 -25.88 2.05
C ILE A 336 -9.39 -26.86 3.21
N ALA A 337 -9.94 -26.43 4.35
CA ALA A 337 -10.11 -27.29 5.52
C ALA A 337 -10.97 -28.53 5.22
N ILE A 338 -12.07 -28.38 4.47
CA ILE A 338 -12.91 -29.50 4.04
C ILE A 338 -12.15 -30.44 3.11
N LEU A 339 -11.40 -29.92 2.13
CA LEU A 339 -10.63 -30.74 1.21
C LEU A 339 -9.50 -31.49 1.92
N GLN A 340 -8.90 -30.93 2.98
CA GLN A 340 -7.96 -31.67 3.83
C GLN A 340 -8.61 -32.88 4.51
N LEU A 341 -9.86 -32.76 4.97
CA LEU A 341 -10.59 -33.89 5.54
C LEU A 341 -10.92 -34.95 4.49
N VAL A 342 -11.15 -34.52 3.25
CA VAL A 342 -11.32 -35.44 2.10
C VAL A 342 -10.02 -36.20 1.81
N GLU A 343 -8.87 -35.52 1.78
CA GLU A 343 -7.56 -36.18 1.59
C GLU A 343 -7.22 -37.17 2.70
N GLN A 344 -7.64 -36.86 3.94
CA GLN A 344 -7.49 -37.76 5.09
C GLN A 344 -8.46 -38.95 5.06
N GLY A 345 -9.36 -39.03 4.08
CA GLY A 345 -10.38 -40.09 3.98
C GLY A 345 -11.45 -40.02 5.07
N LYS A 346 -11.59 -38.88 5.76
CA LYS A 346 -12.57 -38.67 6.84
C LYS A 346 -13.93 -38.21 6.32
N LEU A 347 -13.99 -37.77 5.06
CA LEU A 347 -15.16 -37.18 4.44
C LEU A 347 -15.10 -37.45 2.93
N HIS A 348 -16.24 -37.70 2.29
CA HIS A 348 -16.36 -37.68 0.84
C HIS A 348 -17.22 -36.50 0.40
N LEU A 349 -16.96 -36.00 -0.80
CA LEU A 349 -17.70 -34.85 -1.34
C LEU A 349 -19.19 -35.14 -1.56
N ASP A 350 -19.56 -36.39 -1.78
CA ASP A 350 -20.96 -36.81 -1.99
C ASP A 350 -21.69 -37.21 -0.69
N ASP A 351 -21.00 -37.17 0.46
CA ASP A 351 -21.62 -37.45 1.76
C ASP A 351 -22.74 -36.43 2.05
N LYS A 352 -23.86 -36.93 2.61
CA LYS A 352 -25.01 -36.09 2.96
C LYS A 352 -24.71 -35.30 4.23
N VAL A 353 -24.80 -33.98 4.15
CA VAL A 353 -24.30 -33.10 5.24
C VAL A 353 -25.02 -33.33 6.57
N PHE A 354 -26.34 -33.56 6.55
CA PHE A 354 -27.10 -33.74 7.79
C PHE A 354 -26.93 -35.13 8.41
N GLU A 355 -26.51 -36.13 7.63
CA GLU A 355 -26.09 -37.42 8.17
C GLU A 355 -24.74 -37.29 8.87
N VAL A 356 -23.78 -36.60 8.24
CA VAL A 356 -22.46 -36.32 8.84
C VAL A 356 -22.59 -35.56 10.15
N LEU A 357 -23.47 -34.56 10.21
CA LEU A 357 -23.68 -33.72 11.38
C LEU A 357 -24.55 -34.36 12.47
N ASP A 358 -25.21 -35.49 12.19
CA ASP A 358 -26.03 -36.24 13.16
C ASP A 358 -27.22 -35.43 13.70
N PHE A 359 -27.97 -34.78 12.82
CA PHE A 359 -29.12 -33.93 13.14
C PHE A 359 -30.48 -34.67 13.14
N GLU A 360 -30.49 -36.01 13.19
CA GLU A 360 -31.71 -36.80 13.02
C GLU A 360 -32.81 -36.46 14.03
N GLN A 361 -32.42 -36.16 15.28
CA GLN A 361 -33.37 -35.75 16.33
C GLN A 361 -34.00 -34.38 16.03
N ASP A 362 -33.21 -33.41 15.57
CA ASP A 362 -33.69 -32.08 15.21
C ASP A 362 -34.58 -32.13 13.95
N ILE A 363 -34.24 -32.99 12.98
CA ILE A 363 -35.07 -33.23 11.79
C ILE A 363 -36.42 -33.83 12.18
N ALA A 364 -36.42 -34.83 13.07
CA ALA A 364 -37.66 -35.43 13.57
C ALA A 364 -38.55 -34.40 14.30
N ALA A 365 -37.95 -33.41 14.99
CA ALA A 365 -38.67 -32.35 15.67
C ALA A 365 -39.30 -31.32 14.72
N ALA A 366 -38.78 -31.16 13.50
CA ALA A 366 -39.36 -30.26 12.49
C ALA A 366 -40.62 -30.82 11.82
N ASP A 367 -40.80 -32.15 11.86
CA ASP A 367 -41.99 -32.88 11.41
C ASP A 367 -42.48 -32.44 10.00
N GLU A 368 -43.79 -32.20 9.80
CA GLU A 368 -44.38 -31.81 8.50
C GLU A 368 -43.77 -30.53 7.88
N LYS A 369 -43.09 -29.69 8.67
CA LYS A 369 -42.43 -28.48 8.16
C LYS A 369 -41.12 -28.81 7.44
N PHE A 370 -40.51 -29.95 7.74
CA PHE A 370 -39.26 -30.37 7.11
C PHE A 370 -39.41 -30.55 5.60
N ASP A 371 -38.44 -30.06 4.83
CA ASP A 371 -38.35 -30.34 3.40
C ASP A 371 -37.48 -31.58 3.20
N ALA A 372 -38.08 -32.68 2.74
CA ALA A 372 -37.37 -33.95 2.58
C ALA A 372 -36.10 -33.83 1.71
N ARG A 373 -36.08 -32.87 0.77
CA ARG A 373 -34.92 -32.61 -0.10
C ARG A 373 -33.68 -32.14 0.66
N LEU A 374 -33.83 -31.59 1.88
CA LEU A 374 -32.67 -31.22 2.72
C LEU A 374 -31.73 -32.41 2.95
N ARG A 375 -32.25 -33.64 3.03
CA ARG A 375 -31.44 -34.86 3.17
C ARG A 375 -30.54 -35.15 1.96
N GLU A 376 -30.88 -34.59 0.81
CA GLU A 376 -30.12 -34.82 -0.42
C GLU A 376 -28.90 -33.90 -0.57
N ILE A 377 -28.75 -32.90 0.30
CA ILE A 377 -27.64 -31.94 0.26
C ILE A 377 -26.32 -32.63 0.60
N THR A 378 -25.36 -32.57 -0.33
CA THR A 378 -24.01 -33.11 -0.15
C THR A 378 -23.01 -32.04 0.25
N ILE A 379 -21.83 -32.46 0.74
CA ILE A 379 -20.69 -31.56 0.99
C ILE A 379 -20.33 -30.75 -0.27
N LYS A 380 -20.32 -31.39 -1.44
CA LYS A 380 -20.05 -30.75 -2.72
C LYS A 380 -21.08 -29.66 -3.04
N HIS A 381 -22.37 -29.93 -2.82
CA HIS A 381 -23.42 -28.93 -3.02
C HIS A 381 -23.18 -27.68 -2.17
N LEU A 382 -22.70 -27.84 -0.94
CA LEU A 382 -22.40 -26.69 -0.08
C LEU A 382 -21.19 -25.88 -0.57
N LEU A 383 -20.11 -26.57 -0.93
CA LEU A 383 -18.90 -25.92 -1.46
C LEU A 383 -19.17 -25.13 -2.74
N GLU A 384 -20.05 -25.63 -3.61
CA GLU A 384 -20.40 -25.05 -4.91
C GLU A 384 -21.59 -24.05 -4.86
N HIS A 385 -22.16 -23.75 -3.69
CA HIS A 385 -23.39 -22.95 -3.56
C HIS A 385 -24.58 -23.52 -4.35
N ARG A 386 -24.79 -24.83 -4.25
CA ARG A 386 -25.89 -25.57 -4.90
C ARG A 386 -26.78 -26.30 -3.87
N GLY A 387 -26.82 -25.80 -2.64
CA GLY A 387 -27.57 -26.43 -1.55
C GLY A 387 -29.10 -26.30 -1.64
N GLY A 388 -29.64 -25.54 -2.60
CA GLY A 388 -31.09 -25.34 -2.75
C GLY A 388 -31.63 -24.05 -2.12
N TRP A 389 -30.77 -23.17 -1.60
CA TRP A 389 -31.16 -21.87 -1.04
C TRP A 389 -30.79 -20.72 -1.97
N ASP A 390 -31.72 -19.80 -2.19
CA ASP A 390 -31.55 -18.61 -3.00
C ASP A 390 -31.87 -17.37 -2.17
N ARG A 391 -30.83 -16.73 -1.62
CA ARG A 391 -30.98 -15.59 -0.73
C ARG A 391 -31.63 -14.36 -1.38
N ASP A 392 -31.60 -14.28 -2.71
CA ASP A 392 -32.19 -13.16 -3.46
C ASP A 392 -33.69 -13.42 -3.74
N LYS A 393 -34.17 -14.66 -3.55
CA LYS A 393 -35.61 -15.02 -3.60
C LYS A 393 -36.23 -15.10 -2.21
N SER A 394 -35.56 -15.80 -1.30
CA SER A 394 -36.01 -16.01 0.08
C SER A 394 -35.31 -15.04 1.02
N PHE A 395 -34.19 -15.44 1.62
CA PHE A 395 -33.40 -14.59 2.51
C PHE A 395 -32.02 -15.21 2.76
N ASP A 396 -31.07 -14.41 3.23
CA ASP A 396 -29.81 -14.93 3.75
C ASP A 396 -29.97 -15.32 5.23
N ALA A 397 -29.95 -16.61 5.52
CA ALA A 397 -30.18 -17.16 6.87
C ALA A 397 -29.22 -16.59 7.93
N MET A 398 -27.98 -16.30 7.53
CA MET A 398 -26.95 -15.78 8.46
C MET A 398 -27.19 -14.32 8.85
N PHE A 399 -28.13 -13.63 8.18
CA PHE A 399 -28.57 -12.27 8.51
C PHE A 399 -29.97 -12.25 9.15
N GLN A 400 -30.42 -13.36 9.75
CA GLN A 400 -31.68 -13.46 10.48
C GLN A 400 -31.51 -13.67 12.01
N PRO A 401 -30.54 -13.02 12.69
CA PRO A 401 -30.17 -13.37 14.06
C PRO A 401 -31.29 -13.13 15.08
N ILE A 402 -32.14 -12.11 14.89
CA ILE A 402 -33.28 -11.84 15.78
C ILE A 402 -34.45 -12.78 15.45
N ARG A 403 -34.77 -12.94 14.16
CA ARG A 403 -35.90 -13.77 13.70
C ARG A 403 -35.75 -15.20 14.20
N PHE A 404 -34.59 -15.83 13.98
CA PHE A 404 -34.38 -17.22 14.35
C PHE A 404 -34.20 -17.43 15.85
N ALA A 405 -33.63 -16.45 16.57
CA ALA A 405 -33.62 -16.50 18.02
C ALA A 405 -35.05 -16.52 18.60
N ARG A 406 -35.94 -15.67 18.07
CA ARG A 406 -37.36 -15.63 18.46
C ARG A 406 -38.10 -16.91 18.10
N GLU A 407 -37.88 -17.45 16.89
CA GLU A 407 -38.52 -18.68 16.42
C GLU A 407 -38.23 -19.88 17.33
N LEU A 408 -37.00 -19.97 17.85
CA LEU A 408 -36.57 -21.05 18.75
C LEU A 408 -36.64 -20.68 20.24
N GLY A 409 -37.13 -19.49 20.59
CA GLY A 409 -37.27 -19.05 21.98
C GLY A 409 -35.94 -18.89 22.73
N VAL A 410 -34.85 -18.57 22.03
CA VAL A 410 -33.52 -18.31 22.62
C VAL A 410 -33.22 -16.82 22.63
N GLN A 411 -32.23 -16.40 23.44
CA GLN A 411 -31.81 -15.01 23.52
C GLN A 411 -31.08 -14.59 22.22
N PRO A 412 -31.43 -13.44 21.60
CA PRO A 412 -30.71 -12.94 20.44
C PRO A 412 -29.30 -12.39 20.82
N PRO A 413 -28.34 -12.42 19.88
CA PRO A 413 -28.48 -12.89 18.51
C PRO A 413 -28.36 -14.42 18.38
N ALA A 414 -29.04 -15.02 17.41
CA ALA A 414 -28.88 -16.44 17.10
C ALA A 414 -27.42 -16.79 16.75
N ASP A 415 -26.91 -17.86 17.35
CA ASP A 415 -25.64 -18.50 16.99
C ASP A 415 -25.81 -19.46 15.79
N GLN A 416 -24.72 -20.09 15.36
CA GLN A 416 -24.72 -21.00 14.21
C GLN A 416 -25.70 -22.16 14.38
N ASN A 417 -25.72 -22.80 15.56
CA ASN A 417 -26.60 -23.94 15.82
C ASN A 417 -28.08 -23.53 15.85
N THR A 418 -28.38 -22.35 16.39
CA THR A 418 -29.73 -21.77 16.38
C THR A 418 -30.19 -21.50 14.95
N VAL A 419 -29.33 -20.92 14.10
CA VAL A 419 -29.64 -20.71 12.68
C VAL A 419 -29.88 -22.04 11.96
N ILE A 420 -29.04 -23.05 12.19
CA ILE A 420 -29.19 -24.38 11.57
C ILE A 420 -30.52 -25.03 11.94
N ARG A 421 -30.87 -25.03 13.23
CA ARG A 421 -32.14 -25.60 13.71
C ARG A 421 -33.35 -24.88 13.14
N ALA A 422 -33.32 -23.55 13.07
CA ALA A 422 -34.42 -22.77 12.50
C ALA A 422 -34.60 -23.05 10.99
N MET A 423 -33.51 -23.33 10.28
CA MET A 423 -33.55 -23.66 8.86
C MET A 423 -34.22 -25.01 8.54
N PHE A 424 -34.34 -25.95 9.49
CA PHE A 424 -35.08 -27.20 9.26
C PHE A 424 -36.58 -27.00 9.01
N SER A 425 -37.14 -25.87 9.44
CA SER A 425 -38.54 -25.51 9.16
C SER A 425 -38.72 -24.65 7.90
N GLN A 426 -37.65 -24.38 7.14
CA GLN A 426 -37.68 -23.56 5.94
C GLN A 426 -37.59 -24.45 4.68
N LYS A 427 -38.41 -24.17 3.66
CA LYS A 427 -38.40 -24.93 2.39
C LYS A 427 -37.23 -24.51 1.49
N LEU A 428 -36.74 -25.44 0.67
CA LEU A 428 -35.74 -25.13 -0.36
C LEU A 428 -36.37 -24.40 -1.54
N ASP A 429 -35.64 -23.46 -2.12
CA ASP A 429 -36.05 -22.67 -3.29
C ASP A 429 -35.94 -23.47 -4.60
N PHE A 430 -35.12 -24.53 -4.61
CA PHE A 430 -34.86 -25.41 -5.76
C PHE A 430 -34.21 -26.73 -5.28
N ASP A 431 -34.09 -27.73 -6.15
CA ASP A 431 -33.55 -29.03 -5.76
C ASP A 431 -32.03 -28.95 -5.53
N PRO A 432 -31.47 -29.61 -4.49
CA PRO A 432 -30.03 -29.65 -4.28
C PRO A 432 -29.27 -30.11 -5.53
N GLY A 433 -28.25 -29.37 -5.92
CA GLY A 433 -27.46 -29.63 -7.11
C GLY A 433 -28.03 -29.01 -8.39
N GLU A 434 -29.28 -28.55 -8.46
CA GLU A 434 -29.88 -28.11 -9.73
C GLU A 434 -29.13 -26.93 -10.38
N ARG A 435 -28.86 -25.86 -9.61
CA ARG A 435 -28.22 -24.63 -10.09
C ARG A 435 -27.39 -23.95 -8.99
N TYR A 436 -26.58 -22.98 -9.41
CA TYR A 436 -25.84 -22.10 -8.49
C TYR A 436 -26.77 -21.03 -7.89
N ALA A 437 -26.72 -20.86 -6.57
CA ALA A 437 -27.28 -19.73 -5.83
C ALA A 437 -26.49 -19.49 -4.54
N TYR A 438 -25.90 -18.31 -4.40
CA TYR A 438 -24.96 -18.01 -3.32
C TYR A 438 -25.59 -18.16 -1.93
N SER A 439 -24.96 -18.94 -1.05
CA SER A 439 -25.44 -19.19 0.31
C SER A 439 -24.32 -19.12 1.36
N ASN A 440 -24.48 -18.20 2.32
CA ASN A 440 -23.62 -18.19 3.52
C ASN A 440 -23.92 -19.38 4.43
N PHE A 441 -25.18 -19.80 4.50
CA PHE A 441 -25.64 -20.90 5.34
C PHE A 441 -24.96 -22.23 5.00
N GLY A 442 -24.73 -22.50 3.71
CA GLY A 442 -24.01 -23.70 3.30
C GLY A 442 -22.60 -23.78 3.90
N TYR A 443 -21.87 -22.67 3.95
CA TYR A 443 -20.56 -22.64 4.58
C TYR A 443 -20.62 -22.66 6.12
N CYS A 444 -21.69 -22.15 6.73
CA CYS A 444 -21.96 -22.33 8.16
C CYS A 444 -22.01 -23.84 8.52
N LEU A 445 -22.75 -24.64 7.73
CA LEU A 445 -22.80 -26.09 7.89
C LEU A 445 -21.42 -26.75 7.70
N LEU A 446 -20.64 -26.33 6.71
CA LEU A 446 -19.27 -26.85 6.50
C LEU A 446 -18.35 -26.57 7.70
N GLY A 447 -18.51 -25.42 8.37
CA GLY A 447 -17.80 -25.13 9.62
C GLY A 447 -18.09 -26.16 10.71
N ARG A 448 -19.36 -26.52 10.87
CA ARG A 448 -19.79 -27.54 11.84
C ARG A 448 -19.34 -28.95 11.45
N VAL A 449 -19.22 -29.25 10.15
CA VAL A 449 -18.69 -30.54 9.68
C VAL A 449 -17.25 -30.71 10.12
N ILE A 450 -16.43 -29.65 10.00
CA ILE A 450 -15.05 -29.65 10.48
C ILE A 450 -15.02 -29.94 11.98
N GLU A 451 -15.85 -29.26 12.78
CA GLU A 451 -15.90 -29.48 14.23
C GLU A 451 -16.32 -30.90 14.59
N LYS A 452 -17.37 -31.42 13.97
CA LYS A 452 -17.89 -32.77 14.20
C LYS A 452 -16.85 -33.85 13.91
N LEU A 453 -16.12 -33.74 12.80
CA LEU A 453 -15.18 -34.77 12.34
C LEU A 453 -13.81 -34.68 13.01
N THR A 454 -13.44 -33.52 13.56
CA THR A 454 -12.10 -33.29 14.13
C THR A 454 -12.12 -33.22 15.65
N GLY A 455 -13.26 -32.88 16.26
CA GLY A 455 -13.37 -32.58 17.69
C GLY A 455 -12.74 -31.24 18.09
N GLN A 456 -12.16 -30.49 17.16
CA GLN A 456 -11.62 -29.15 17.38
C GLN A 456 -12.71 -28.09 17.12
N SER A 457 -12.55 -26.89 17.68
CA SER A 457 -13.35 -25.75 17.18
C SER A 457 -12.93 -25.40 15.75
N TYR A 458 -13.84 -24.82 14.98
CA TYR A 458 -13.56 -24.43 13.60
C TYR A 458 -12.32 -23.51 13.51
N GLU A 459 -12.23 -22.50 14.37
CA GLU A 459 -11.10 -21.57 14.38
C GLU A 459 -9.77 -22.27 14.73
N ALA A 460 -9.77 -23.21 15.68
CA ALA A 460 -8.57 -23.93 16.08
C ALA A 460 -8.04 -24.80 14.93
N TYR A 461 -8.91 -25.57 14.27
CA TYR A 461 -8.53 -26.41 13.14
C TYR A 461 -7.94 -25.57 11.99
N VAL A 462 -8.59 -24.46 11.63
CA VAL A 462 -8.11 -23.58 10.56
C VAL A 462 -6.76 -22.96 10.92
N LYS A 463 -6.57 -22.49 12.16
CA LYS A 463 -5.29 -21.95 12.61
C LYS A 463 -4.19 -23.00 12.53
N GLU A 464 -4.43 -24.21 13.01
CA GLU A 464 -3.42 -25.27 13.09
C GLU A 464 -3.09 -25.88 11.71
N HIS A 465 -4.10 -26.18 10.90
CA HIS A 465 -3.93 -27.01 9.70
C HIS A 465 -3.98 -26.23 8.38
N VAL A 466 -4.48 -25.00 8.38
CA VAL A 466 -4.56 -24.17 7.15
C VAL A 466 -3.63 -22.96 7.23
N LEU A 467 -3.59 -22.26 8.35
CA LEU A 467 -2.85 -21.00 8.46
C LEU A 467 -1.39 -21.20 8.92
N ALA A 468 -1.16 -21.99 9.96
CA ALA A 468 0.19 -22.24 10.48
C ALA A 468 1.15 -22.87 9.45
N PRO A 469 0.75 -23.83 8.59
CA PRO A 469 1.66 -24.42 7.59
C PRO A 469 2.18 -23.43 6.56
N VAL A 470 1.45 -22.34 6.33
CA VAL A 470 1.87 -21.24 5.46
C VAL A 470 2.44 -20.06 6.25
N GLY A 471 2.74 -20.23 7.53
CA GLY A 471 3.34 -19.21 8.39
C GLY A 471 2.43 -18.02 8.67
N VAL A 472 1.12 -18.23 8.79
CA VAL A 472 0.14 -17.22 9.21
C VAL A 472 -0.31 -17.51 10.64
N ASP A 473 -0.01 -16.60 11.56
CA ASP A 473 -0.36 -16.68 12.99
C ASP A 473 -1.22 -15.49 13.49
N THR A 474 -1.44 -14.50 12.62
CA THR A 474 -2.18 -13.26 12.91
C THR A 474 -3.66 -13.32 12.53
N MET A 475 -4.13 -14.35 11.83
CA MET A 475 -5.54 -14.43 11.46
C MET A 475 -6.36 -14.99 12.62
N ARG A 476 -7.56 -14.43 12.84
CA ARG A 476 -8.48 -14.82 13.92
C ARG A 476 -9.92 -14.45 13.61
N ILE A 477 -10.89 -14.99 14.35
CA ILE A 477 -12.28 -14.55 14.26
C ILE A 477 -12.42 -13.15 14.87
N GLY A 478 -13.09 -12.24 14.15
CA GLY A 478 -13.37 -10.89 14.61
C GLY A 478 -14.61 -10.80 15.49
N ALA A 479 -14.78 -9.67 16.18
CA ALA A 479 -15.97 -9.38 16.97
C ALA A 479 -16.87 -8.36 16.27
N THR A 480 -18.18 -8.44 16.52
CA THR A 480 -19.14 -7.48 15.95
C THR A 480 -18.95 -6.10 16.55
N ARG A 481 -18.85 -6.00 17.88
CA ARG A 481 -18.85 -4.73 18.60
C ARG A 481 -17.49 -4.06 18.57
N LEU A 482 -17.50 -2.72 18.51
CA LEU A 482 -16.27 -1.93 18.53
C LEU A 482 -15.43 -2.18 19.79
N ALA A 483 -16.06 -2.43 20.93
CA ALA A 483 -15.36 -2.75 22.18
C ALA A 483 -14.60 -4.09 22.12
N GLY A 484 -15.02 -5.02 21.24
CA GLY A 484 -14.35 -6.30 21.01
C GLY A 484 -13.32 -6.27 19.87
N ARG A 485 -13.03 -5.09 19.29
CA ARG A 485 -12.06 -4.92 18.20
C ARG A 485 -10.68 -5.43 18.64
N SER A 486 -10.06 -6.29 17.83
CA SER A 486 -8.74 -6.86 18.13
C SER A 486 -7.62 -5.81 18.00
N PRO A 487 -6.46 -6.01 18.66
CA PRO A 487 -5.26 -5.23 18.35
C PRO A 487 -4.94 -5.27 16.86
N HIS A 488 -4.51 -4.13 16.32
CA HIS A 488 -4.24 -3.91 14.88
C HIS A 488 -5.46 -4.05 13.95
N GLU A 489 -6.65 -4.35 14.45
CA GLU A 489 -7.86 -4.34 13.63
C GLU A 489 -8.32 -2.91 13.36
N VAL A 490 -8.59 -2.62 12.09
CA VAL A 490 -9.05 -1.30 11.64
C VAL A 490 -10.44 -0.97 12.19
N ARG A 491 -10.76 0.33 12.26
CA ARG A 491 -12.13 0.80 12.41
C ARG A 491 -12.86 0.73 11.07
N TYR A 492 -14.10 0.28 11.07
CA TYR A 492 -14.96 0.14 9.90
C TYR A 492 -15.93 1.32 9.79
N TYR A 493 -16.12 1.81 8.58
CA TYR A 493 -16.91 3.00 8.30
C TYR A 493 -18.12 2.68 7.42
N HIS A 494 -19.29 3.16 7.83
CA HIS A 494 -20.54 3.05 7.09
C HIS A 494 -21.44 4.25 7.45
N PRO A 495 -22.11 4.89 6.48
CA PRO A 495 -22.97 6.05 6.74
C PRO A 495 -24.32 5.64 7.36
N GLY A 496 -24.77 4.41 7.10
CA GLY A 496 -26.02 3.87 7.63
C GLY A 496 -25.93 3.43 9.09
N LYS A 497 -27.10 3.37 9.73
CA LYS A 497 -27.35 2.76 11.03
C LYS A 497 -28.36 1.65 10.87
N ASP A 498 -28.22 0.61 11.69
CA ASP A 498 -29.15 -0.51 11.77
C ASP A 498 -29.73 -0.62 13.19
N SER A 499 -30.69 -1.52 13.37
CA SER A 499 -31.18 -1.92 14.68
C SER A 499 -30.26 -2.97 15.29
N SER A 500 -29.89 -2.81 16.55
CA SER A 500 -29.01 -3.77 17.22
C SER A 500 -29.65 -5.15 17.31
N VAL A 501 -28.86 -6.19 17.07
CA VAL A 501 -29.28 -7.60 17.19
C VAL A 501 -28.93 -8.23 18.53
N PHE A 502 -28.27 -7.49 19.43
CA PHE A 502 -27.81 -8.00 20.71
C PHE A 502 -28.78 -7.66 21.83
N ALA A 503 -28.89 -8.53 22.82
CA ALA A 503 -29.86 -8.40 23.90
C ALA A 503 -29.70 -7.13 24.75
N GLU A 504 -28.48 -6.64 24.97
CA GLU A 504 -28.19 -5.51 25.87
C GLU A 504 -28.79 -4.19 25.39
N ASP A 505 -28.88 -4.01 24.07
CA ASP A 505 -29.36 -2.81 23.39
C ASP A 505 -30.31 -3.17 22.24
N LEU A 506 -31.04 -4.28 22.38
CA LEU A 506 -31.85 -4.88 21.30
C LEU A 506 -32.75 -3.84 20.64
N GLU A 507 -32.75 -3.83 19.31
CA GLU A 507 -33.53 -2.92 18.45
C GLU A 507 -33.19 -1.42 18.59
N GLN A 508 -32.20 -1.05 19.42
CA GLN A 508 -31.69 0.33 19.46
C GLN A 508 -30.88 0.65 18.21
N SER A 509 -30.86 1.93 17.81
CA SER A 509 -30.11 2.38 16.63
C SER A 509 -28.61 2.37 16.89
N VAL A 510 -27.87 1.56 16.13
CA VAL A 510 -26.42 1.40 16.22
C VAL A 510 -25.76 1.60 14.85
N PRO A 511 -24.48 1.99 14.77
CA PRO A 511 -23.77 2.00 13.49
C PRO A 511 -23.79 0.62 12.84
N SER A 512 -24.09 0.52 11.53
CA SER A 512 -24.26 -0.76 10.83
C SER A 512 -23.12 -1.79 11.07
N PRO A 513 -21.83 -1.41 11.07
CA PRO A 513 -20.73 -2.37 11.30
C PRO A 513 -20.63 -2.88 12.74
N TYR A 514 -21.36 -2.28 13.68
CA TYR A 514 -21.16 -2.41 15.13
C TYR A 514 -22.46 -2.71 15.90
N GLY A 515 -23.15 -3.76 15.48
CA GLY A 515 -24.31 -4.30 16.21
C GLY A 515 -25.51 -4.66 15.34
N GLY A 516 -25.53 -4.27 14.06
CA GLY A 516 -26.66 -4.55 13.15
C GLY A 516 -26.78 -6.02 12.68
N TRP A 517 -25.84 -6.88 13.04
CA TRP A 517 -25.70 -8.26 12.59
C TRP A 517 -24.75 -9.02 13.55
N ASN A 518 -24.61 -10.34 13.40
CA ASN A 518 -23.82 -11.19 14.31
C ASN A 518 -22.60 -11.80 13.58
N LEU A 519 -21.45 -11.12 13.59
CA LEU A 519 -20.20 -11.60 12.97
C LEU A 519 -19.69 -12.90 13.61
N GLU A 520 -19.90 -13.08 14.91
CA GLU A 520 -19.48 -14.24 15.68
C GLU A 520 -20.15 -15.52 15.16
N ALA A 521 -21.37 -15.41 14.62
CA ALA A 521 -22.06 -16.52 13.94
C ALA A 521 -21.55 -16.79 12.51
N MET A 522 -20.61 -15.99 11.99
CA MET A 522 -20.14 -16.07 10.60
C MET A 522 -18.74 -16.67 10.44
N ASP A 523 -18.22 -17.32 11.48
CA ASP A 523 -16.86 -17.87 11.56
C ASP A 523 -16.37 -18.57 10.28
N SER A 524 -17.15 -19.49 9.73
CA SER A 524 -16.76 -20.30 8.55
C SER A 524 -17.13 -19.71 7.20
N HIS A 525 -17.59 -18.46 7.14
CA HIS A 525 -18.01 -17.88 5.86
C HIS A 525 -17.83 -16.37 5.72
N GLY A 526 -17.49 -15.67 6.80
CA GLY A 526 -17.38 -14.22 6.85
C GLY A 526 -16.59 -13.64 8.03
N GLY A 527 -16.32 -14.46 9.05
CA GLY A 527 -15.91 -14.06 10.40
C GLY A 527 -14.47 -13.60 10.58
N TRP A 528 -13.57 -13.93 9.66
CA TRP A 528 -12.14 -13.74 9.85
C TRP A 528 -11.71 -12.29 9.69
N ILE A 529 -10.70 -11.91 10.47
CA ILE A 529 -9.87 -10.74 10.23
C ILE A 529 -8.46 -11.16 9.77
N ALA A 530 -7.89 -10.43 8.81
CA ALA A 530 -6.56 -10.71 8.26
C ALA A 530 -5.88 -9.43 7.76
N SER A 531 -4.55 -9.48 7.65
CA SER A 531 -3.79 -8.51 6.85
C SER A 531 -3.81 -8.90 5.37
N ALA A 532 -3.54 -7.94 4.48
CA ALA A 532 -3.41 -8.22 3.05
C ALA A 532 -2.24 -9.18 2.77
N SER A 533 -1.15 -9.04 3.52
CA SER A 533 0.07 -9.84 3.42
C SER A 533 -0.19 -11.31 3.77
N ASP A 534 -0.97 -11.59 4.82
CA ASP A 534 -1.27 -12.96 5.25
C ASP A 534 -2.18 -13.68 4.27
N LEU A 535 -3.18 -12.98 3.71
CA LEU A 535 -4.00 -13.52 2.62
C LEU A 535 -3.17 -13.78 1.35
N ALA A 536 -2.21 -12.90 1.04
CA ALA A 536 -1.32 -13.09 -0.09
C ALA A 536 -0.40 -14.31 0.13
N ARG A 537 0.08 -14.52 1.37
CA ARG A 537 0.85 -15.71 1.76
C ARG A 537 0.03 -16.99 1.66
N LEU A 538 -1.22 -16.97 2.10
CA LEU A 538 -2.15 -18.08 1.89
C LEU A 538 -2.36 -18.37 0.40
N ALA A 539 -2.54 -17.33 -0.42
CA ALA A 539 -2.76 -17.48 -1.86
C ALA A 539 -1.53 -18.05 -2.59
N SER A 540 -0.33 -17.70 -2.14
CA SER A 540 0.92 -18.16 -2.75
C SER A 540 1.24 -19.62 -2.45
N ALA A 541 0.60 -20.22 -1.45
CA ALA A 541 0.71 -21.64 -1.13
C ALA A 541 0.29 -22.57 -2.29
N PHE A 542 -0.40 -22.02 -3.29
CA PHE A 542 -0.88 -22.74 -4.47
C PHE A 542 -0.14 -22.33 -5.75
N ASP A 543 0.93 -21.52 -5.67
CA ASP A 543 1.74 -21.12 -6.83
C ASP A 543 2.56 -22.30 -7.35
N ASP A 544 3.08 -23.13 -6.45
CA ASP A 544 3.64 -24.45 -6.77
C ASP A 544 2.62 -25.54 -6.43
N VAL A 545 1.80 -25.91 -7.43
CA VAL A 545 0.76 -26.93 -7.27
C VAL A 545 1.33 -28.32 -6.96
N GLN A 546 2.60 -28.60 -7.31
CA GLN A 546 3.19 -29.92 -7.00
C GLN A 546 3.58 -30.03 -5.52
N ASN A 547 4.00 -28.94 -4.90
CA ASN A 547 4.57 -28.92 -3.55
C ASN A 547 3.78 -28.03 -2.58
N SER A 548 2.48 -27.84 -2.81
CA SER A 548 1.65 -27.03 -1.92
C SER A 548 1.64 -27.64 -0.51
N PRO A 549 1.84 -26.84 0.55
CA PRO A 549 1.80 -27.34 1.93
C PRO A 549 0.37 -27.60 2.44
N LEU A 550 -0.66 -27.25 1.66
CA LEU A 550 -2.05 -27.26 2.13
C LEU A 550 -2.90 -28.39 1.56
N LEU A 551 -2.71 -28.71 0.28
CA LEU A 551 -3.50 -29.69 -0.47
C LEU A 551 -2.62 -30.34 -1.54
N SER A 552 -2.90 -31.58 -1.90
CA SER A 552 -2.29 -32.25 -3.05
C SER A 552 -2.69 -31.60 -4.37
N LYS A 553 -1.89 -31.87 -5.42
CA LYS A 553 -2.19 -31.47 -6.81
C LYS A 553 -3.61 -31.85 -7.25
N ASP A 554 -4.06 -33.06 -6.90
CA ASP A 554 -5.36 -33.58 -7.33
C ASP A 554 -6.50 -32.83 -6.63
N SER A 555 -6.36 -32.56 -5.33
CA SER A 555 -7.32 -31.74 -4.59
C SER A 555 -7.34 -30.29 -5.05
N ILE A 556 -6.20 -29.72 -5.45
CA ILE A 556 -6.15 -28.37 -6.05
C ILE A 556 -6.87 -28.36 -7.40
N GLY A 557 -6.65 -29.39 -8.23
CA GLY A 557 -7.37 -29.56 -9.49
C GLY A 557 -8.89 -29.68 -9.28
N LEU A 558 -9.31 -30.43 -8.27
CA LEU A 558 -10.71 -30.57 -7.88
C LEU A 558 -11.28 -29.25 -7.34
N MET A 559 -10.51 -28.52 -6.52
CA MET A 559 -10.90 -27.24 -5.93
C MET A 559 -11.33 -26.22 -6.98
N TYR A 560 -10.64 -26.20 -8.12
CA TYR A 560 -10.91 -25.28 -9.23
C TYR A 560 -11.75 -25.88 -10.36
N SER A 561 -12.21 -27.12 -10.22
CA SER A 561 -12.98 -27.80 -11.26
C SER A 561 -14.31 -27.08 -11.53
N ARG A 562 -14.67 -26.96 -12.81
CA ARG A 562 -15.95 -26.40 -13.23
C ARG A 562 -17.08 -27.35 -12.84
N PRO A 563 -18.12 -26.89 -12.14
CA PRO A 563 -19.22 -27.75 -11.74
C PRO A 563 -20.06 -28.17 -12.96
N PRO A 564 -20.72 -29.34 -12.89
CA PRO A 564 -21.61 -29.79 -13.96
C PRO A 564 -22.91 -28.98 -14.00
N GLY A 565 -23.67 -29.14 -15.10
CA GLY A 565 -25.01 -28.57 -15.27
C GLY A 565 -25.01 -27.04 -15.25
N LEU A 566 -26.15 -26.45 -14.87
CA LEU A 566 -26.39 -25.00 -14.92
C LEU A 566 -25.48 -24.18 -14.00
N ALA A 567 -24.73 -24.81 -13.09
CA ALA A 567 -23.74 -24.11 -12.26
C ALA A 567 -22.48 -23.74 -13.06
N GLY A 568 -22.05 -24.58 -14.01
CA GLY A 568 -20.85 -24.35 -14.83
C GLY A 568 -21.12 -24.16 -16.32
N HIS A 569 -22.35 -24.42 -16.76
CA HIS A 569 -22.77 -24.33 -18.17
C HIS A 569 -24.01 -23.45 -18.29
N ASP A 570 -24.22 -22.85 -19.46
CA ASP A 570 -25.46 -22.17 -19.80
C ASP A 570 -26.55 -23.17 -20.22
N ASP A 571 -27.74 -22.66 -20.56
CA ASP A 571 -28.91 -23.48 -20.89
C ASP A 571 -28.73 -24.29 -22.18
N GLU A 572 -27.75 -23.95 -23.02
CA GLU A 572 -27.38 -24.67 -24.24
C GLU A 572 -26.28 -25.73 -23.99
N GLY A 573 -25.82 -25.85 -22.73
CA GLY A 573 -24.74 -26.76 -22.33
C GLY A 573 -23.34 -26.23 -22.64
N LYS A 574 -23.20 -24.97 -23.06
CA LYS A 574 -21.90 -24.36 -23.30
C LYS A 574 -21.28 -23.93 -21.96
N GLU A 575 -19.97 -24.12 -21.86
CA GLU A 575 -19.20 -23.76 -20.68
C GLU A 575 -19.28 -22.25 -20.38
N LYS A 576 -19.54 -21.90 -19.11
CA LYS A 576 -19.55 -20.50 -18.66
C LYS A 576 -18.12 -19.97 -18.52
N GLU A 577 -17.94 -18.73 -18.97
CA GLU A 577 -16.70 -17.96 -18.78
C GLU A 577 -16.45 -17.60 -17.31
N VAL A 578 -17.51 -17.45 -16.53
CA VAL A 578 -17.46 -17.19 -15.08
C VAL A 578 -18.32 -18.21 -14.35
N TYR A 579 -17.73 -18.92 -13.39
CA TYR A 579 -18.39 -19.98 -12.63
C TYR A 579 -17.84 -20.04 -11.20
N TYR A 580 -18.56 -20.71 -10.30
CA TYR A 580 -18.11 -20.95 -8.92
C TYR A 580 -17.74 -22.43 -8.77
N SER A 581 -16.62 -22.71 -8.10
CA SER A 581 -16.07 -24.05 -7.84
C SER A 581 -16.02 -24.31 -6.33
N LEU A 582 -15.13 -25.15 -5.81
CA LEU A 582 -15.07 -25.43 -4.38
C LEU A 582 -14.38 -24.26 -3.65
N GLY A 583 -15.18 -23.30 -3.18
CA GLY A 583 -14.65 -22.13 -2.44
C GLY A 583 -14.24 -20.93 -3.29
N TRP A 584 -14.21 -21.05 -4.62
CA TRP A 584 -13.62 -20.03 -5.49
C TRP A 584 -14.53 -19.63 -6.64
N GLN A 585 -14.57 -18.33 -6.95
CA GLN A 585 -15.00 -17.86 -8.27
C GLN A 585 -13.86 -18.06 -9.27
N ASN A 586 -14.22 -18.41 -10.49
CA ASN A 586 -13.30 -18.61 -11.60
C ASN A 586 -13.73 -17.74 -12.76
N ARG A 587 -12.75 -17.19 -13.47
CA ARG A 587 -12.99 -16.50 -14.74
C ARG A 587 -11.95 -16.93 -15.76
N VAL A 588 -12.42 -17.42 -16.90
CA VAL A 588 -11.58 -17.73 -18.05
C VAL A 588 -11.13 -16.41 -18.67
N VAL A 589 -9.83 -16.28 -18.92
CA VAL A 589 -9.21 -15.06 -19.48
C VAL A 589 -8.44 -15.33 -20.76
N GLY A 590 -8.36 -16.59 -21.18
CA GLY A 590 -7.69 -17.06 -22.38
C GLY A 590 -7.78 -18.60 -22.46
N GLU A 591 -7.32 -19.18 -23.56
CA GLU A 591 -7.31 -20.63 -23.73
C GLU A 591 -6.43 -21.29 -22.66
N GLY A 592 -7.04 -22.13 -21.81
CA GLY A 592 -6.36 -22.75 -20.66
C GLY A 592 -5.96 -21.79 -19.53
N GLN A 593 -6.31 -20.51 -19.62
CA GLN A 593 -5.93 -19.48 -18.65
C GLN A 593 -7.14 -19.09 -17.80
N VAL A 594 -7.08 -19.41 -16.51
CA VAL A 594 -8.15 -19.13 -15.54
C VAL A 594 -7.59 -18.33 -14.38
N ASN A 595 -8.28 -17.24 -14.02
CA ASN A 595 -8.01 -16.55 -12.77
C ASN A 595 -9.03 -17.03 -11.72
N HIS A 596 -8.54 -17.34 -10.52
CA HIS A 596 -9.35 -17.72 -9.37
C HIS A 596 -9.46 -16.52 -8.43
N TRP A 597 -10.64 -16.21 -7.92
CA TRP A 597 -10.83 -15.04 -7.08
C TRP A 597 -11.99 -15.20 -6.11
N HIS A 598 -12.05 -14.33 -5.12
CA HIS A 598 -13.21 -14.17 -4.27
C HIS A 598 -13.27 -12.72 -3.77
N THR A 599 -14.48 -12.15 -3.71
CA THR A 599 -14.73 -10.85 -3.06
C THR A 599 -15.40 -11.03 -1.71
N GLY A 600 -15.21 -10.08 -0.82
CA GLY A 600 -15.95 -9.99 0.44
C GLY A 600 -16.62 -8.63 0.58
N SER A 601 -17.83 -8.63 1.13
CA SER A 601 -18.50 -7.39 1.54
C SER A 601 -19.38 -7.66 2.76
N LEU A 602 -19.13 -6.92 3.82
CA LEU A 602 -19.97 -6.85 5.03
C LEU A 602 -20.09 -5.37 5.42
N PRO A 603 -21.11 -4.95 6.19
CA PRO A 603 -21.22 -3.57 6.67
C PRO A 603 -19.89 -3.05 7.19
N GLY A 604 -19.34 -2.05 6.48
CA GLY A 604 -18.07 -1.41 6.81
C GLY A 604 -16.79 -2.06 6.25
N THR A 605 -16.85 -3.10 5.42
CA THR A 605 -15.66 -3.69 4.77
C THR A 605 -15.93 -4.15 3.34
N ALA A 606 -14.94 -4.00 2.47
CA ALA A 606 -14.92 -4.60 1.15
C ALA A 606 -13.53 -5.17 0.87
N THR A 607 -13.48 -6.37 0.31
CA THR A 607 -12.24 -7.11 0.08
C THR A 607 -12.25 -7.82 -1.25
N ILE A 608 -11.05 -8.09 -1.77
CA ILE A 608 -10.84 -8.93 -2.93
C ILE A 608 -9.51 -9.68 -2.81
N LEU A 609 -9.53 -10.95 -3.19
CA LEU A 609 -8.37 -11.81 -3.35
C LEU A 609 -8.43 -12.42 -4.75
N ILE A 610 -7.34 -12.30 -5.52
CA ILE A 610 -7.23 -12.80 -6.90
C ILE A 610 -5.93 -13.61 -7.01
N ARG A 611 -6.03 -14.82 -7.52
CA ARG A 611 -4.93 -15.64 -8.02
C ARG A 611 -4.99 -15.66 -9.55
N ARG A 612 -3.98 -15.10 -10.21
CA ARG A 612 -3.93 -15.03 -11.68
C ARG A 612 -3.28 -16.27 -12.26
N HIS A 613 -3.69 -16.64 -13.48
CA HIS A 613 -3.09 -17.72 -14.26
C HIS A 613 -1.58 -17.56 -14.49
N ASP A 614 -1.04 -16.34 -14.38
CA ASP A 614 0.37 -16.01 -14.57
C ASP A 614 1.20 -16.06 -13.26
N GLY A 615 0.65 -16.64 -12.20
CA GLY A 615 1.30 -16.83 -10.91
C GLY A 615 1.38 -15.59 -10.03
N MET A 616 0.69 -14.50 -10.39
CA MET A 616 0.55 -13.31 -9.55
C MET A 616 -0.70 -13.42 -8.67
N ASN A 617 -0.53 -13.31 -7.35
CA ASN A 617 -1.65 -13.14 -6.42
C ASN A 617 -1.76 -11.68 -6.00
N MET A 618 -2.99 -11.20 -5.82
CA MET A 618 -3.31 -9.81 -5.53
C MET A 618 -4.40 -9.75 -4.47
N VAL A 619 -4.18 -8.93 -3.45
CA VAL A 619 -5.11 -8.74 -2.34
C VAL A 619 -5.35 -7.25 -2.14
N ALA A 620 -6.61 -6.85 -1.91
CA ALA A 620 -6.93 -5.53 -1.40
C ALA A 620 -8.04 -5.60 -0.34
N LEU A 621 -7.82 -4.92 0.77
CA LEU A 621 -8.71 -4.85 1.93
C LEU A 621 -9.05 -3.39 2.23
N MET A 622 -10.33 -3.08 2.40
CA MET A 622 -10.84 -1.72 2.60
C MET A 622 -11.73 -1.65 3.83
N ASN A 623 -11.58 -0.61 4.65
CA ASN A 623 -12.37 -0.42 5.88
C ASN A 623 -13.69 0.35 5.67
N THR A 624 -14.24 0.25 4.46
CA THR A 624 -15.60 0.64 4.11
C THR A 624 -16.10 -0.27 2.98
N ARG A 625 -17.42 -0.40 2.86
CA ARG A 625 -18.05 -1.05 1.70
C ARG A 625 -18.76 -0.08 0.76
N VAL A 626 -18.97 1.15 1.20
CA VAL A 626 -19.76 2.14 0.47
C VAL A 626 -18.86 3.03 -0.36
N SER A 627 -19.35 3.43 -1.52
CA SER A 627 -18.71 4.38 -2.40
C SER A 627 -19.76 5.30 -3.02
N PRO A 628 -19.47 6.61 -3.16
CA PRO A 628 -20.36 7.51 -3.90
C PRO A 628 -20.35 7.25 -5.41
N SER A 629 -19.32 6.56 -5.92
CA SER A 629 -19.05 6.42 -7.36
C SER A 629 -19.12 4.98 -7.86
N SER A 630 -19.40 4.02 -6.98
CA SER A 630 -19.51 2.60 -7.34
C SER A 630 -20.52 1.85 -6.46
N SER A 631 -21.27 0.94 -7.08
CA SER A 631 -22.17 0.02 -6.36
C SER A 631 -21.42 -1.13 -5.68
N HIS A 632 -20.15 -1.39 -6.02
CA HIS A 632 -19.36 -2.48 -5.44
C HIS A 632 -17.85 -2.18 -5.47
N LEU A 633 -17.30 -1.72 -4.34
CA LEU A 633 -15.87 -1.39 -4.19
C LEU A 633 -14.92 -2.51 -4.61
N GLY A 634 -15.20 -3.76 -4.20
CA GLY A 634 -14.36 -4.91 -4.59
C GLY A 634 -14.26 -5.13 -6.11
N ARG A 635 -15.29 -4.78 -6.89
CA ARG A 635 -15.26 -4.87 -8.36
C ARG A 635 -14.58 -3.65 -8.97
N ALA A 636 -14.73 -2.48 -8.35
CA ALA A 636 -14.05 -1.26 -8.80
C ALA A 636 -12.53 -1.39 -8.67
N ILE A 637 -12.03 -1.93 -7.55
CA ILE A 637 -10.59 -2.06 -7.32
C ILE A 637 -9.94 -3.17 -8.16
N ASP A 638 -10.69 -4.18 -8.60
CA ASP A 638 -10.21 -5.30 -9.42
C ASP A 638 -9.42 -4.82 -10.66
N GLN A 639 -10.00 -3.89 -11.44
CA GLN A 639 -9.34 -3.33 -12.62
C GLN A 639 -8.05 -2.59 -12.26
N LEU A 640 -8.02 -1.88 -11.14
CA LEU A 640 -6.84 -1.18 -10.65
C LEU A 640 -5.75 -2.16 -10.26
N LEU A 641 -6.07 -3.24 -9.55
CA LEU A 641 -5.10 -4.27 -9.18
C LEU A 641 -4.44 -4.90 -10.40
N HIS A 642 -5.21 -5.14 -11.47
CA HIS A 642 -4.66 -5.62 -12.73
C HIS A 642 -3.71 -4.61 -13.40
N LYS A 643 -3.99 -3.30 -13.33
CA LYS A 643 -3.06 -2.24 -13.77
C LYS A 643 -1.79 -2.21 -12.92
N ALA A 644 -1.93 -2.21 -11.59
CA ALA A 644 -0.80 -2.23 -10.66
C ALA A 644 0.11 -3.45 -10.87
N ALA A 645 -0.48 -4.64 -11.08
CA ALA A 645 0.27 -5.85 -11.38
C ALA A 645 1.02 -5.79 -12.72
N LYS A 646 0.56 -5.00 -13.70
CA LYS A 646 1.31 -4.77 -14.93
C LYS A 646 2.56 -3.94 -14.66
N VAL A 647 2.45 -2.88 -13.85
CA VAL A 647 3.60 -2.06 -13.45
C VAL A 647 4.65 -2.88 -12.72
N LEU A 648 4.23 -3.76 -11.80
CA LEU A 648 5.14 -4.66 -11.07
C LEU A 648 5.84 -5.70 -11.94
N LYS A 649 5.35 -5.99 -13.16
CA LYS A 649 6.01 -6.91 -14.10
C LYS A 649 7.05 -6.23 -14.98
N GLU A 650 6.95 -4.92 -15.13
CA GLU A 650 7.84 -4.11 -15.99
C GLU A 650 9.12 -3.66 -15.24
N GLN A 651 9.14 -3.84 -13.91
CA GLN A 651 10.32 -3.72 -13.03
C GLN A 651 10.96 -5.08 -12.80
#